data_AF-A0A6P1ZMC3-F1
#
_entry.id   AF-A0A6P1ZMC3-F1
#
_cell.length_a   1.000
_cell.length_b   1.000
_cell.length_c   1.000
_cell.angle_alpha   90.00
_cell.angle_beta   90.00
_cell.angle_gamma   90.00
#
_symmetry.space_group_name_H-M   'P 1'
#
loop_
_entity.id
_entity.type
_entity.pdbx_description
1 polymer ?
#
loop_
_entity_poly.entity_id
_entity_poly.type
_entity_poly.pdbx_seq_one_letter_code
_entity_poly.pdbx_strand_id
1 'polypeptide(L)'
;MSISRFFRVRIGLLSAAVLFLLALVATLPLPQPAHAADAVWAPLITRLAAKGFDPAELRAVFSQSGVEYDPRPMRIKLRTLYKGMTDSSRVRGIQEDLAKLGYLPGKVDGKYGPNTDQAIRRYQADHGLEPDGLATRDLAADIRMALQKRGMAKPGIGWTSRVYDAGTHPRRIAEARDFYVLHRPDFAAMERRFGVDSHVVGGIVSVETRSGRYLGVRSAFNTLASMALGADYTVVQPFFADEKLTPEMEAWLKNTAKERGDWALDELAALLRYAKNSCQNPVDLPGSIYGAIGIAQFMPSNVAKHGADGDGDGVVNLFDPEDAIHSAGSYLHEYGWSGSAADTLQERRELLYTYNHSQTYVNTVLAVADKLEERDRTDPDPAPRTNRVHVSDASALIRAIEPDTRVILAPGTYDLIGLAGSTSTNYVRWEKRGAAMVPVLHDISGVTIQAQEGRVRILTPEGAPALVLENVRDMEIRDVAFMPRTPQACSLAASVEKTQNKKAGVHLPLTAQYGPGLVAVDCRRIVLEGCQFANLEQGGVRFEACADTELRFCHFSGCGQSVLLADRCERFSVRDSFFTANPAGKLLRLEQCKDVRIAWCGFLDNALTNGMDDDVTNTAIVSIAGESEGHALESSVVWGNRAGRFCDQLNALSRFATVIKKNSFKHGLG
;
A
#
# COMPACT_ATOMS: atom_id res chain seq x y z
N MET A 1 -37.55 29.09 84.79
CA MET A 1 -38.45 27.93 84.89
C MET A 1 -38.62 27.30 83.52
N SER A 2 -38.56 25.98 83.51
CA SER A 2 -38.81 25.00 82.45
C SER A 2 -39.58 25.48 81.20
N ILE A 3 -39.04 25.20 80.01
CA ILE A 3 -39.66 24.51 78.86
C ILE A 3 -38.49 24.18 77.90
N SER A 4 -37.75 23.10 78.15
CA SER A 4 -36.61 22.67 77.31
C SER A 4 -36.57 21.18 77.00
N ARG A 5 -37.72 20.47 77.07
CA ARG A 5 -37.72 19.00 76.89
C ARG A 5 -38.77 18.37 75.98
N PHE A 6 -39.62 19.12 75.29
CA PHE A 6 -40.65 18.51 74.41
C PHE A 6 -40.41 18.63 72.89
N PHE A 7 -39.38 19.34 72.43
CA PHE A 7 -39.18 19.58 70.98
C PHE A 7 -37.97 18.87 70.35
N ARG A 8 -37.29 17.95 71.06
CA ARG A 8 -36.06 17.29 70.55
C ARG A 8 -36.21 15.83 70.09
N VAL A 9 -37.40 15.25 70.07
CA VAL A 9 -37.56 13.82 69.72
C VAL A 9 -38.32 13.56 68.40
N ARG A 10 -38.93 14.58 67.76
CA ARG A 10 -39.67 14.38 66.49
C ARG A 10 -39.01 14.92 65.22
N ILE A 11 -37.86 15.60 65.31
CA ILE A 11 -37.16 16.12 64.12
C ILE A 11 -36.00 15.21 63.68
N GLY A 12 -35.42 14.42 64.59
CA GLY A 12 -34.27 13.54 64.26
C GLY A 12 -34.62 12.27 63.48
N LEU A 13 -35.85 11.74 63.62
CA LEU A 13 -36.26 10.49 62.98
C LEU A 13 -36.75 10.67 61.54
N LEU A 14 -37.27 11.85 61.19
CA LEU A 14 -37.65 12.17 59.81
C LEU A 14 -36.44 12.54 58.94
N SER A 15 -35.38 13.13 59.52
CA SER A 15 -34.16 13.44 58.78
C SER A 15 -33.31 12.20 58.50
N ALA A 16 -33.22 11.26 59.44
CA ALA A 16 -32.44 10.02 59.24
C ALA A 16 -33.12 9.05 58.26
N ALA A 17 -34.45 8.92 58.29
CA ALA A 17 -35.17 8.07 57.35
C ALA A 17 -35.14 8.62 55.90
N VAL A 18 -35.19 9.94 55.73
CA VAL A 18 -35.08 10.59 54.41
C VAL A 18 -33.65 10.52 53.87
N LEU A 19 -32.63 10.68 54.71
CA LEU A 19 -31.22 10.52 54.31
C LEU A 19 -30.86 9.05 54.01
N PHE A 20 -31.46 8.07 54.69
CA PHE A 20 -31.26 6.65 54.38
C PHE A 20 -32.00 6.22 53.11
N LEU A 21 -33.19 6.77 52.82
CA LEU A 21 -33.88 6.53 51.54
C LEU A 21 -33.13 7.18 50.36
N LEU A 22 -32.55 8.37 50.55
CA LEU A 22 -31.72 9.03 49.54
C LEU A 22 -30.38 8.31 49.30
N ALA A 23 -29.79 7.71 50.34
CA ALA A 23 -28.59 6.89 50.20
C ALA A 23 -28.86 5.52 49.53
N LEU A 24 -30.05 4.93 49.75
CA LEU A 24 -30.43 3.66 49.11
C LEU A 24 -30.80 3.84 47.62
N VAL A 25 -31.33 5.00 47.23
CA VAL A 25 -31.58 5.37 45.82
C VAL A 25 -30.27 5.70 45.09
N ALA A 26 -29.21 6.12 45.79
CA ALA A 26 -27.89 6.39 45.21
C ALA A 26 -27.02 5.15 44.99
N THR A 27 -27.40 3.98 45.53
CA THR A 27 -26.70 2.70 45.32
C THR A 27 -27.46 1.72 44.41
N LEU A 28 -28.67 2.07 43.99
CA LEU A 28 -29.30 1.38 42.87
C LEU A 28 -28.56 1.84 41.61
N PRO A 29 -28.05 0.91 40.76
CA PRO A 29 -27.53 1.32 39.47
C PRO A 29 -28.66 2.04 38.75
N LEU A 30 -28.51 3.36 38.57
CA LEU A 30 -29.32 4.07 37.59
C LEU A 30 -29.22 3.24 36.31
N PRO A 31 -30.33 2.87 35.65
CA PRO A 31 -30.22 2.36 34.30
C PRO A 31 -29.51 3.46 33.53
N GLN A 32 -28.23 3.23 33.24
CA GLN A 32 -27.56 4.05 32.25
C GLN A 32 -28.46 4.00 31.03
N PRO A 33 -28.77 5.13 30.39
CA PRO A 33 -29.47 5.06 29.12
C PRO A 33 -28.58 4.20 28.22
N ALA A 34 -28.98 2.94 28.00
CA ALA A 34 -28.40 2.10 26.98
C ALA A 34 -28.36 2.97 25.73
N HIS A 35 -27.15 3.33 25.31
CA HIS A 35 -26.92 4.43 24.39
C HIS A 35 -27.80 4.24 23.16
N ALA A 36 -28.35 5.33 22.63
CA ALA A 36 -29.22 5.33 21.44
C ALA A 36 -28.62 4.62 20.19
N ALA A 37 -27.33 4.29 20.20
CA ALA A 37 -26.66 3.45 19.21
C ALA A 37 -27.13 1.97 19.25
N ASP A 38 -27.52 1.43 20.41
CA ASP A 38 -28.02 0.05 20.54
C ASP A 38 -29.35 -0.16 19.80
N ALA A 39 -30.16 0.89 19.68
CA ALA A 39 -31.52 0.81 19.12
C ALA A 39 -31.53 0.63 17.59
N VAL A 40 -30.60 1.26 16.86
CA VAL A 40 -30.56 1.21 15.40
C VAL A 40 -30.21 -0.20 14.91
N TRP A 41 -29.31 -0.89 15.60
CA TRP A 41 -28.82 -2.21 15.21
C TRP A 41 -29.67 -3.37 15.73
N ALA A 42 -30.58 -3.14 16.69
CA ALA A 42 -31.38 -4.21 17.31
C ALA A 42 -32.13 -5.13 16.32
N PRO A 43 -32.78 -4.61 15.24
CA PRO A 43 -33.39 -5.46 14.23
C PRO A 43 -32.36 -6.32 13.49
N LEU A 44 -31.19 -5.76 13.17
CA LEU A 44 -30.11 -6.47 12.48
C LEU A 44 -29.47 -7.55 13.37
N ILE A 45 -29.21 -7.25 14.64
CA ILE A 45 -28.69 -8.22 15.62
C ILE A 45 -29.64 -9.41 15.74
N THR A 46 -30.95 -9.18 15.77
CA THR A 46 -31.95 -10.26 15.80
C THR A 46 -31.88 -11.15 14.56
N ARG A 47 -31.72 -10.54 13.38
CA ARG A 47 -31.60 -11.27 12.10
C ARG A 47 -30.29 -12.05 11.99
N LEU A 48 -29.18 -11.51 12.50
CA LEU A 48 -27.90 -12.21 12.58
C LEU A 48 -27.94 -13.34 13.61
N ALA A 49 -28.61 -13.17 14.75
CA ALA A 49 -28.80 -14.24 15.73
C ALA A 49 -29.55 -15.44 15.13
N ALA A 50 -30.57 -15.18 14.28
CA ALA A 50 -31.26 -16.23 13.52
C ALA A 50 -30.35 -16.98 12.52
N LYS A 51 -29.18 -16.42 12.18
CA LYS A 51 -28.12 -17.05 11.36
C LYS A 51 -27.04 -17.75 12.20
N GLY A 52 -27.28 -17.94 13.50
CA GLY A 52 -26.43 -18.73 14.39
C GLY A 52 -25.31 -17.96 15.09
N PHE A 53 -25.37 -16.63 15.14
CA PHE A 53 -24.42 -15.80 15.88
C PHE A 53 -24.91 -15.55 17.31
N ASP A 54 -24.00 -15.47 18.28
CA ASP A 54 -24.36 -15.14 19.66
C ASP A 54 -24.76 -13.64 19.77
N PRO A 55 -25.99 -13.32 20.23
CA PRO A 55 -26.40 -11.94 20.47
C PRO A 55 -25.49 -11.14 21.40
N ALA A 56 -24.81 -11.77 22.36
CA ALA A 56 -23.87 -11.09 23.26
C ALA A 56 -22.59 -10.66 22.52
N GLU A 57 -22.00 -11.56 21.74
CA GLU A 57 -20.84 -11.26 20.87
C GLU A 57 -21.20 -10.19 19.84
N LEU A 58 -22.38 -10.28 19.21
CA LEU A 58 -22.84 -9.27 18.26
C LEU A 58 -22.97 -7.90 18.91
N ARG A 59 -23.59 -7.80 20.10
CA ARG A 59 -23.68 -6.51 20.80
C ARG A 59 -22.31 -5.93 21.10
N ALA A 60 -21.34 -6.77 21.50
CA ALA A 60 -19.97 -6.31 21.71
C ALA A 60 -19.36 -5.71 20.43
N VAL A 61 -19.49 -6.39 19.28
CA VAL A 61 -19.02 -5.89 17.98
C VAL A 61 -19.73 -4.60 17.58
N PHE A 62 -21.07 -4.56 17.62
CA PHE A 62 -21.85 -3.39 17.24
C PHE A 62 -21.70 -2.19 18.19
N SER A 63 -21.17 -2.41 19.40
CA SER A 63 -20.84 -1.35 20.36
C SER A 63 -19.42 -0.77 20.20
N GLN A 64 -18.60 -1.34 19.32
CA GLN A 64 -17.23 -0.85 19.12
C GLN A 64 -17.19 0.57 18.56
N SER A 65 -16.17 1.33 18.96
CA SER A 65 -15.90 2.65 18.40
C SER A 65 -15.63 2.56 16.90
N GLY A 66 -16.38 3.32 16.10
CA GLY A 66 -16.27 3.30 14.64
C GLY A 66 -17.38 2.53 13.94
N VAL A 67 -18.26 1.82 14.67
CA VAL A 67 -19.48 1.25 14.10
C VAL A 67 -20.53 2.34 13.91
N GLU A 68 -20.83 2.67 12.65
CA GLU A 68 -21.74 3.75 12.30
C GLU A 68 -22.68 3.37 11.16
N TYR A 69 -23.94 3.82 11.28
CA TYR A 69 -24.92 3.67 10.23
C TYR A 69 -24.70 4.71 9.13
N ASP A 70 -24.50 4.25 7.88
CA ASP A 70 -24.39 5.09 6.69
C ASP A 70 -25.47 4.69 5.66
N PRO A 71 -26.48 5.53 5.39
CA PRO A 71 -27.51 5.21 4.38
C PRO A 71 -27.00 5.29 2.93
N ARG A 72 -25.81 5.89 2.70
CA ARG A 72 -25.31 6.18 1.34
C ARG A 72 -25.10 4.94 0.48
N PRO A 73 -24.53 3.81 0.94
CA PRO A 73 -24.33 2.62 0.11
C PRO A 73 -25.64 2.08 -0.48
N MET A 74 -26.66 1.87 0.35
CA MET A 74 -27.97 1.40 -0.12
C MET A 74 -28.62 2.44 -1.04
N ARG A 75 -28.57 3.72 -0.67
CA ARG A 75 -29.07 4.81 -1.52
C ARG A 75 -28.41 4.83 -2.90
N ILE A 76 -27.08 4.73 -2.96
CA ILE A 76 -26.32 4.71 -4.23
C ILE A 76 -26.71 3.48 -5.04
N LYS A 77 -26.80 2.31 -4.40
CA LYS A 77 -27.21 1.07 -5.06
C LYS A 77 -28.59 1.20 -5.70
N LEU A 78 -29.59 1.63 -4.91
CA LEU A 78 -30.96 1.80 -5.38
C LEU A 78 -31.06 2.89 -6.46
N ARG A 79 -30.41 4.05 -6.28
CA ARG A 79 -30.36 5.09 -7.32
C ARG A 79 -29.69 4.62 -8.61
N THR A 80 -28.65 3.79 -8.52
CA THR A 80 -27.96 3.23 -9.69
C THR A 80 -28.87 2.26 -10.44
N LEU A 81 -29.56 1.38 -9.72
CA LEU A 81 -30.51 0.43 -10.31
C LEU A 81 -31.72 1.16 -10.90
N TYR A 82 -32.27 2.14 -10.18
CA TYR A 82 -33.33 3.04 -10.62
C TYR A 82 -32.94 3.80 -11.90
N LYS A 83 -31.80 4.51 -11.89
CA LYS A 83 -31.28 5.19 -13.07
C LYS A 83 -31.03 4.24 -14.23
N GLY A 84 -30.53 3.05 -13.93
CA GLY A 84 -30.37 1.96 -14.89
C GLY A 84 -31.69 1.59 -15.56
N MET A 85 -32.75 1.38 -14.78
CA MET A 85 -34.08 1.10 -15.32
C MET A 85 -34.56 2.23 -16.25
N THR A 86 -34.19 3.47 -15.95
CA THR A 86 -34.46 4.66 -16.78
C THR A 86 -33.32 5.01 -17.77
N ASP A 87 -32.31 4.14 -17.96
CA ASP A 87 -31.08 4.42 -18.72
C ASP A 87 -31.35 4.40 -20.21
N SER A 88 -31.12 5.54 -20.86
CA SER A 88 -31.55 5.71 -22.24
C SER A 88 -30.89 4.79 -23.25
N SER A 89 -29.67 4.32 -22.98
CA SER A 89 -28.98 3.39 -23.88
C SER A 89 -29.55 1.97 -23.82
N ARG A 90 -29.83 1.47 -22.61
CA ARG A 90 -30.45 0.15 -22.41
C ARG A 90 -31.91 0.15 -22.82
N VAL A 91 -32.64 1.18 -22.44
CA VAL A 91 -34.03 1.35 -22.85
C VAL A 91 -34.11 1.38 -24.38
N ARG A 92 -33.17 2.06 -25.06
CA ARG A 92 -33.08 2.05 -26.51
C ARG A 92 -32.86 0.64 -27.07
N GLY A 93 -31.92 -0.13 -26.52
CA GLY A 93 -31.69 -1.52 -26.95
C GLY A 93 -32.91 -2.42 -26.75
N ILE A 94 -33.59 -2.31 -25.61
CA ILE A 94 -34.85 -3.04 -25.35
C ILE A 94 -35.94 -2.61 -26.34
N GLN A 95 -36.09 -1.31 -26.63
CA GLN A 95 -37.05 -0.81 -27.61
C GLN A 95 -36.74 -1.35 -29.03
N GLU A 96 -35.46 -1.38 -29.43
CA GLU A 96 -35.04 -1.95 -30.72
C GLU A 96 -35.37 -3.43 -30.81
N ASP A 97 -35.07 -4.20 -29.78
CA ASP A 97 -35.17 -5.65 -29.80
C ASP A 97 -36.63 -6.13 -29.62
N LEU A 98 -37.43 -5.45 -28.80
CA LEU A 98 -38.88 -5.67 -28.72
C LEU A 98 -39.57 -5.36 -30.04
N ALA A 99 -39.18 -4.27 -30.72
CA ALA A 99 -39.73 -3.92 -32.03
C ALA A 99 -39.44 -5.02 -33.08
N LYS A 100 -38.23 -5.60 -33.06
CA LYS A 100 -37.86 -6.74 -33.93
C LYS A 100 -38.68 -8.00 -33.62
N LEU A 101 -39.07 -8.22 -32.36
CA LEU A 101 -39.94 -9.32 -31.97
C LEU A 101 -41.42 -9.10 -32.29
N GLY A 102 -41.80 -7.89 -32.73
CA GLY A 102 -43.18 -7.54 -33.10
C GLY A 102 -43.99 -6.91 -31.96
N TYR A 103 -43.34 -6.59 -30.84
CA TYR A 103 -43.95 -5.77 -29.79
C TYR A 103 -43.89 -4.30 -30.21
N LEU A 104 -44.76 -3.47 -29.64
CA LEU A 104 -44.92 -2.05 -30.04
C LEU A 104 -44.40 -1.11 -28.93
N PRO A 105 -43.08 -1.00 -28.71
CA PRO A 105 -42.53 -0.17 -27.62
C PRO A 105 -42.61 1.33 -27.88
N GLY A 106 -43.13 1.75 -29.04
CA GLY A 106 -43.16 3.15 -29.49
C GLY A 106 -41.91 3.54 -30.27
N LYS A 107 -41.55 4.84 -30.23
CA LYS A 107 -40.36 5.36 -30.90
C LYS A 107 -39.10 4.87 -30.18
N VAL A 108 -38.13 4.34 -30.93
CA VAL A 108 -36.80 3.97 -30.41
C VAL A 108 -35.99 5.24 -30.15
N ASP A 109 -36.13 5.80 -28.95
CA ASP A 109 -35.45 7.03 -28.55
C ASP A 109 -34.68 6.91 -27.23
N GLY A 110 -34.78 5.76 -26.56
CA GLY A 110 -34.18 5.52 -25.24
C GLY A 110 -34.97 6.13 -24.09
N LYS A 111 -36.20 6.58 -24.29
CA LYS A 111 -37.03 7.09 -23.19
C LYS A 111 -37.99 6.01 -22.72
N TYR A 112 -37.99 5.76 -21.42
CA TYR A 112 -38.94 4.82 -20.82
C TYR A 112 -40.32 5.50 -20.74
N GLY A 113 -41.28 5.05 -21.55
CA GLY A 113 -42.63 5.64 -21.61
C GLY A 113 -43.74 4.57 -21.68
N PRO A 114 -45.02 4.98 -21.67
CA PRO A 114 -46.16 4.06 -21.54
C PRO A 114 -46.19 2.94 -22.58
N ASN A 115 -45.80 3.22 -23.83
CA ASN A 115 -45.73 2.20 -24.88
C ASN A 115 -44.58 1.20 -24.65
N THR A 116 -43.45 1.66 -24.12
CA THR A 116 -42.31 0.80 -23.78
C THR A 116 -42.64 -0.08 -22.58
N ASP A 117 -43.28 0.47 -21.54
CA ASP A 117 -43.79 -0.29 -20.39
C ASP A 117 -44.80 -1.36 -20.83
N GLN A 118 -45.81 -0.98 -21.62
CA GLN A 118 -46.81 -1.93 -22.11
C GLN A 118 -46.20 -3.02 -22.99
N ALA A 119 -45.23 -2.68 -23.84
CA ALA A 119 -44.53 -3.65 -24.68
C ALA A 119 -43.69 -4.64 -23.85
N ILE A 120 -43.04 -4.16 -22.79
CA ILE A 120 -42.29 -5.00 -21.85
C ILE A 120 -43.22 -5.93 -21.10
N ARG A 121 -44.30 -5.41 -20.50
CA ARG A 121 -45.28 -6.22 -19.77
C ARG A 121 -45.92 -7.29 -20.64
N ARG A 122 -46.22 -6.94 -21.89
CA ARG A 122 -46.79 -7.89 -22.86
C ARG A 122 -45.78 -8.95 -23.26
N TYR A 123 -44.53 -8.57 -23.52
CA TYR A 123 -43.45 -9.52 -23.76
C TYR A 123 -43.29 -10.49 -22.59
N GLN A 124 -43.21 -9.96 -21.38
CA GLN A 124 -43.10 -10.73 -20.15
C GLN A 124 -44.26 -11.72 -20.00
N ALA A 125 -45.50 -11.24 -20.11
CA ALA A 125 -46.69 -12.09 -20.04
C ALA A 125 -46.68 -13.20 -21.10
N ASP A 126 -46.36 -12.88 -22.35
CA ASP A 126 -46.33 -13.83 -23.46
C ASP A 126 -45.23 -14.90 -23.28
N HIS A 127 -44.17 -14.58 -22.51
CA HIS A 127 -43.04 -15.47 -22.26
C HIS A 127 -43.06 -16.09 -20.86
N GLY A 128 -44.18 -15.98 -20.13
CA GLY A 128 -44.36 -16.58 -18.82
C GLY A 128 -43.51 -15.94 -17.71
N LEU A 129 -43.04 -14.72 -17.93
CA LEU A 129 -42.38 -13.88 -16.93
C LEU A 129 -43.43 -13.06 -16.16
N GLU A 130 -43.05 -12.61 -14.96
CA GLU A 130 -43.86 -11.65 -14.22
C GLU A 130 -43.98 -10.34 -15.04
N PRO A 131 -45.20 -9.86 -15.36
CA PRO A 131 -45.41 -8.71 -16.24
C PRO A 131 -45.23 -7.40 -15.47
N ASP A 132 -44.06 -7.24 -14.86
CA ASP A 132 -43.72 -6.14 -13.94
C ASP A 132 -43.38 -4.83 -14.64
N GLY A 133 -43.11 -4.86 -15.96
CA GLY A 133 -42.84 -3.66 -16.74
C GLY A 133 -41.48 -3.05 -16.40
N LEU A 134 -40.43 -3.84 -16.18
CA LEU A 134 -39.11 -3.31 -15.80
C LEU A 134 -38.07 -3.52 -16.90
N ALA A 135 -37.40 -2.44 -17.33
CA ALA A 135 -36.26 -2.48 -18.27
C ALA A 135 -34.96 -2.99 -17.63
N THR A 136 -34.99 -4.20 -17.08
CA THR A 136 -33.85 -4.87 -16.46
C THR A 136 -32.86 -5.38 -17.50
N ARG A 137 -31.65 -5.72 -17.05
CA ARG A 137 -30.67 -6.38 -17.93
C ARG A 137 -31.10 -7.81 -18.28
N ASP A 138 -31.76 -8.49 -17.36
CA ASP A 138 -32.23 -9.86 -17.52
C ASP A 138 -33.34 -9.93 -18.55
N LEU A 139 -34.29 -9.00 -18.51
CA LEU A 139 -35.27 -8.81 -19.57
C LEU A 139 -34.58 -8.55 -20.92
N ALA A 140 -33.58 -7.65 -20.96
CA ALA A 140 -32.84 -7.39 -22.20
C ALA A 140 -32.07 -8.62 -22.71
N ALA A 141 -31.67 -9.54 -21.84
CA ALA A 141 -31.04 -10.80 -22.22
C ALA A 141 -32.08 -11.80 -22.74
N ASP A 142 -33.23 -11.91 -22.07
CA ASP A 142 -34.34 -12.78 -22.46
C ASP A 142 -34.90 -12.42 -23.83
N ILE A 143 -35.13 -11.13 -24.09
CA ILE A 143 -35.53 -10.61 -25.41
C ILE A 143 -34.49 -10.99 -26.48
N ARG A 144 -33.20 -10.91 -26.16
CA ARG A 144 -32.14 -11.28 -27.10
C ARG A 144 -32.07 -12.79 -27.33
N MET A 145 -32.34 -13.62 -26.32
CA MET A 145 -32.49 -15.06 -26.49
C MET A 145 -33.71 -15.40 -27.35
N ALA A 146 -34.83 -14.71 -27.16
CA ALA A 146 -36.00 -14.86 -28.02
C ALA A 146 -35.73 -14.47 -29.48
N LEU A 147 -34.94 -13.41 -29.70
CA LEU A 147 -34.46 -13.03 -31.04
C LEU A 147 -33.55 -14.09 -31.67
N GLN A 148 -32.64 -14.67 -30.89
CA GLN A 148 -31.78 -15.77 -31.32
C GLN A 148 -32.59 -17.00 -31.69
N LYS A 149 -33.57 -17.39 -30.87
CA LYS A 149 -34.49 -18.51 -31.16
C LYS A 149 -35.30 -18.31 -32.44
N ARG A 150 -35.62 -17.06 -32.82
CA ARG A 150 -36.27 -16.73 -34.09
C ARG A 150 -35.30 -16.63 -35.29
N GLY A 151 -34.01 -16.88 -35.09
CA GLY A 151 -32.99 -16.72 -36.13
C GLY A 151 -32.77 -15.27 -36.57
N MET A 152 -33.22 -14.30 -35.76
CA MET A 152 -33.18 -12.85 -36.06
C MET A 152 -31.99 -12.13 -35.42
N ALA A 153 -31.15 -12.83 -34.67
CA ALA A 153 -29.94 -12.29 -34.08
C ALA A 153 -28.71 -12.53 -34.98
N LYS A 154 -27.88 -11.50 -35.20
CA LYS A 154 -26.54 -11.67 -35.77
C LYS A 154 -25.65 -12.46 -34.78
N PRO A 155 -24.74 -13.33 -35.25
CA PRO A 155 -23.77 -14.00 -34.37
C PRO A 155 -22.81 -12.97 -33.74
N GLY A 156 -22.62 -13.08 -32.42
CA GLY A 156 -21.52 -12.50 -31.62
C GLY A 156 -21.53 -10.99 -31.38
N ILE A 157 -21.56 -10.60 -30.09
CA ILE A 157 -21.27 -9.22 -29.63
C ILE A 157 -19.82 -8.90 -30.03
N GLY A 158 -19.59 -7.84 -30.82
CA GLY A 158 -18.25 -7.27 -30.92
C GLY A 158 -17.86 -6.71 -29.54
N TRP A 159 -16.87 -7.32 -28.88
CA TRP A 159 -16.29 -6.76 -27.67
C TRP A 159 -15.75 -5.36 -27.98
N THR A 160 -16.04 -4.40 -27.10
CA THR A 160 -15.43 -3.07 -27.26
C THR A 160 -13.92 -3.18 -27.09
N SER A 161 -13.15 -2.22 -27.62
CA SER A 161 -11.71 -2.08 -27.31
C SER A 161 -11.45 -1.17 -26.11
N ARG A 162 -12.49 -0.71 -25.41
CA ARG A 162 -12.33 0.26 -24.32
C ARG A 162 -11.67 -0.39 -23.11
N VAL A 163 -10.74 0.35 -22.53
CA VAL A 163 -10.09 0.08 -21.25
C VAL A 163 -10.29 1.28 -20.31
N TYR A 164 -10.07 1.08 -19.01
CA TYR A 164 -9.97 2.20 -18.08
C TYR A 164 -8.58 2.83 -18.20
N ASP A 165 -8.52 4.09 -18.66
CA ASP A 165 -7.25 4.84 -18.79
C ASP A 165 -6.45 4.83 -17.49
N ALA A 166 -7.14 4.91 -16.35
CA ALA A 166 -6.52 4.82 -15.04
C ALA A 166 -5.83 3.47 -14.81
N GLY A 167 -6.45 2.35 -15.20
CA GLY A 167 -5.91 1.00 -15.00
C GLY A 167 -4.70 0.70 -15.89
N THR A 168 -4.67 1.25 -17.11
CA THR A 168 -3.55 1.09 -18.05
C THR A 168 -2.52 2.22 -17.99
N HIS A 169 -2.67 3.16 -17.05
CA HIS A 169 -1.73 4.28 -16.91
C HIS A 169 -0.31 3.77 -16.59
N PRO A 170 0.77 4.34 -17.18
CA PRO A 170 2.13 3.80 -17.02
C PRO A 170 2.57 3.60 -15.57
N ARG A 171 2.19 4.53 -14.68
CA ARG A 171 2.43 4.35 -13.23
C ARG A 171 1.72 3.11 -12.69
N ARG A 172 0.43 2.88 -12.98
CA ARG A 172 -0.29 1.68 -12.51
C ARG A 172 0.35 0.40 -13.04
N ILE A 173 0.77 0.40 -14.29
CA ILE A 173 1.48 -0.75 -14.90
C ILE A 173 2.80 -1.02 -14.17
N ALA A 174 3.57 0.01 -13.81
CA ALA A 174 4.79 -0.17 -13.01
C ALA A 174 4.49 -0.78 -11.63
N GLU A 175 3.43 -0.34 -10.96
CA GLU A 175 3.04 -0.89 -9.65
C GLU A 175 2.58 -2.34 -9.74
N ALA A 176 1.82 -2.66 -10.79
CA ALA A 176 1.41 -4.03 -11.09
C ALA A 176 2.64 -4.92 -11.34
N ARG A 177 3.62 -4.42 -12.08
CA ARG A 177 4.89 -5.11 -12.34
C ARG A 177 5.67 -5.34 -11.06
N ASP A 178 5.82 -4.32 -10.21
CA ASP A 178 6.55 -4.46 -8.94
C ASP A 178 5.91 -5.52 -8.06
N PHE A 179 4.57 -5.51 -7.95
CA PHE A 179 3.83 -6.53 -7.19
C PHE A 179 3.97 -7.92 -7.80
N TYR A 180 3.80 -8.04 -9.12
CA TYR A 180 3.92 -9.32 -9.82
C TYR A 180 5.33 -9.91 -9.71
N VAL A 181 6.37 -9.08 -9.81
CA VAL A 181 7.77 -9.50 -9.61
C VAL A 181 8.00 -9.92 -8.16
N LEU A 182 7.53 -9.13 -7.20
CA LEU A 182 7.67 -9.43 -5.77
C LEU A 182 7.02 -10.77 -5.40
N HIS A 183 5.85 -11.07 -5.97
CA HIS A 183 5.05 -12.27 -5.67
C HIS A 183 5.12 -13.33 -6.78
N ARG A 184 6.11 -13.28 -7.67
CA ARG A 184 6.23 -14.25 -8.77
C ARG A 184 6.25 -15.71 -8.29
N PRO A 185 6.87 -16.07 -7.15
CA PRO A 185 6.81 -17.42 -6.62
C PRO A 185 5.38 -17.88 -6.29
N ASP A 186 4.57 -16.97 -5.73
CA ASP A 186 3.18 -17.21 -5.33
C ASP A 186 2.29 -17.34 -6.55
N PHE A 187 2.47 -16.46 -7.54
CA PHE A 187 1.82 -16.56 -8.85
C PHE A 187 2.15 -17.88 -9.55
N ALA A 188 3.41 -18.31 -9.52
CA ALA A 188 3.81 -19.58 -10.11
C ALA A 188 3.28 -20.79 -9.32
N ALA A 189 3.17 -20.67 -7.99
CA ALA A 189 2.56 -21.71 -7.15
C ALA A 189 1.05 -21.83 -7.41
N MET A 190 0.36 -20.70 -7.49
CA MET A 190 -1.03 -20.57 -7.89
C MET A 190 -1.26 -21.18 -9.27
N GLU A 191 -0.43 -20.82 -10.26
CA GLU A 191 -0.54 -21.35 -11.63
C GLU A 191 -0.31 -22.87 -11.67
N ARG A 192 0.67 -23.40 -10.93
CA ARG A 192 0.86 -24.86 -10.81
C ARG A 192 -0.33 -25.56 -10.14
N ARG A 193 -0.95 -24.91 -9.14
CA ARG A 193 -2.04 -25.48 -8.35
C ARG A 193 -3.37 -25.47 -9.11
N PHE A 194 -3.64 -24.40 -9.84
CA PHE A 194 -4.95 -24.12 -10.43
C PHE A 194 -4.96 -24.09 -11.96
N GLY A 195 -3.79 -24.10 -12.62
CA GLY A 195 -3.68 -24.00 -14.07
C GLY A 195 -4.19 -22.67 -14.63
N VAL A 196 -4.13 -21.60 -13.82
CA VAL A 196 -4.59 -20.25 -14.18
C VAL A 196 -3.39 -19.37 -14.48
N ASP A 197 -3.48 -18.62 -15.57
CA ASP A 197 -2.45 -17.71 -16.06
C ASP A 197 -2.09 -16.66 -15.00
N SER A 198 -0.81 -16.62 -14.64
CA SER A 198 -0.28 -15.74 -13.60
C SER A 198 -0.45 -14.25 -13.92
N HIS A 199 -0.27 -13.86 -15.19
CA HIS A 199 -0.40 -12.47 -15.63
C HIS A 199 -1.85 -12.00 -15.56
N VAL A 200 -2.80 -12.88 -15.87
CA VAL A 200 -4.24 -12.60 -15.74
C VAL A 200 -4.62 -12.31 -14.29
N VAL A 201 -4.18 -13.15 -13.34
CA VAL A 201 -4.43 -12.89 -11.92
C VAL A 201 -3.72 -11.61 -11.45
N GLY A 202 -2.51 -11.35 -11.94
CA GLY A 202 -1.79 -10.08 -11.73
C GLY A 202 -2.58 -8.86 -12.23
N GLY A 203 -3.23 -9.00 -13.39
CA GLY A 203 -4.14 -8.02 -13.95
C GLY A 203 -5.37 -7.76 -13.06
N ILE A 204 -5.99 -8.82 -12.53
CA ILE A 204 -7.14 -8.72 -11.62
C ILE A 204 -6.77 -7.92 -10.37
N VAL A 205 -5.75 -8.34 -9.62
CA VAL A 205 -5.39 -7.68 -8.34
C VAL A 205 -4.92 -6.23 -8.55
N SER A 206 -4.32 -5.93 -9.70
CA SER A 206 -3.96 -4.56 -10.08
C SER A 206 -5.18 -3.68 -10.35
N VAL A 207 -6.16 -4.18 -11.11
CA VAL A 207 -7.37 -3.43 -11.45
C VAL A 207 -8.27 -3.26 -10.22
N GLU A 208 -8.39 -4.29 -9.39
CA GLU A 208 -9.24 -4.28 -8.20
C GLU A 208 -8.69 -3.33 -7.11
N THR A 209 -7.42 -3.47 -6.74
CA THR A 209 -6.88 -2.78 -5.55
C THR A 209 -5.57 -2.06 -5.76
N ARG A 210 -5.13 -1.87 -7.01
CA ARG A 210 -3.79 -1.34 -7.28
C ARG A 210 -2.72 -2.22 -6.62
N SER A 211 -2.90 -3.54 -6.71
CA SER A 211 -1.99 -4.51 -6.12
C SER A 211 -1.85 -4.31 -4.60
N GLY A 212 -2.98 -4.19 -3.91
CA GLY A 212 -3.06 -3.99 -2.45
C GLY A 212 -2.83 -2.55 -1.97
N ARG A 213 -2.44 -1.60 -2.83
CA ARG A 213 -2.20 -0.20 -2.41
C ARG A 213 -3.48 0.59 -2.16
N TYR A 214 -4.64 0.07 -2.59
CA TYR A 214 -5.94 0.67 -2.38
C TYR A 214 -6.98 -0.42 -2.09
N LEU A 215 -7.14 -0.78 -0.82
CA LEU A 215 -8.08 -1.81 -0.36
C LEU A 215 -9.52 -1.28 -0.15
N GLY A 216 -9.71 0.02 -0.33
CA GLY A 216 -10.94 0.74 0.01
C GLY A 216 -10.74 1.68 1.20
N VAL A 217 -11.59 2.71 1.28
CA VAL A 217 -11.52 3.76 2.32
C VAL A 217 -12.65 3.65 3.35
N ARG A 218 -13.50 2.62 3.24
CA ARG A 218 -14.65 2.39 4.11
C ARG A 218 -14.48 1.07 4.84
N SER A 219 -15.05 0.99 6.04
CA SER A 219 -15.23 -0.30 6.72
C SER A 219 -16.22 -1.17 5.92
N ALA A 220 -15.80 -2.38 5.57
CA ALA A 220 -16.66 -3.36 4.93
C ALA A 220 -17.85 -3.71 5.84
N PHE A 221 -17.59 -3.84 7.15
CA PHE A 221 -18.61 -4.10 8.16
C PHE A 221 -19.69 -3.02 8.20
N ASN A 222 -19.31 -1.74 8.33
CA ASN A 222 -20.30 -0.65 8.35
C ASN A 222 -21.11 -0.58 7.07
N THR A 223 -20.46 -0.81 5.92
CA THR A 223 -21.10 -0.81 4.61
C THR A 223 -22.18 -1.89 4.52
N LEU A 224 -21.83 -3.14 4.85
CA LEU A 224 -22.75 -4.28 4.77
C LEU A 224 -23.84 -4.21 5.84
N ALA A 225 -23.50 -3.83 7.08
CA ALA A 225 -24.48 -3.64 8.16
C ALA A 225 -25.50 -2.56 7.82
N SER A 226 -25.05 -1.42 7.28
CA SER A 226 -25.95 -0.34 6.88
C SER A 226 -26.82 -0.73 5.69
N MET A 227 -26.28 -1.47 4.73
CA MET A 227 -27.06 -2.02 3.62
C MET A 227 -28.09 -3.04 4.11
N ALA A 228 -27.75 -3.90 5.08
CA ALA A 228 -28.65 -4.89 5.64
C ALA A 228 -29.86 -4.27 6.36
N LEU A 229 -29.64 -3.16 7.08
CA LEU A 229 -30.74 -2.36 7.64
C LEU A 229 -31.63 -1.73 6.56
N GLY A 230 -31.04 -1.36 5.43
CA GLY A 230 -31.76 -0.84 4.26
C GLY A 230 -32.75 -1.83 3.62
N ALA A 231 -32.85 -3.07 4.12
CA ALA A 231 -33.95 -3.98 3.79
C ALA A 231 -35.31 -3.38 4.16
N ASP A 232 -35.36 -2.58 5.22
CA ASP A 232 -36.51 -1.71 5.49
C ASP A 232 -36.41 -0.45 4.63
N TYR A 233 -37.27 -0.39 3.62
CA TYR A 233 -37.29 0.74 2.68
C TYR A 233 -37.58 2.07 3.38
N THR A 234 -38.25 2.10 4.53
CA THR A 234 -38.58 3.36 5.23
C THR A 234 -37.32 4.14 5.62
N VAL A 235 -36.20 3.44 5.83
CA VAL A 235 -34.90 4.02 6.19
C VAL A 235 -34.24 4.74 5.00
N VAL A 236 -34.51 4.29 3.76
CA VAL A 236 -33.94 4.87 2.54
C VAL A 236 -34.93 5.73 1.74
N GLN A 237 -36.23 5.61 2.03
CA GLN A 237 -37.31 6.35 1.37
C GLN A 237 -37.09 7.86 1.32
N PRO A 238 -36.61 8.55 2.39
CA PRO A 238 -36.40 10.00 2.35
C PRO A 238 -35.44 10.47 1.25
N PHE A 239 -34.53 9.61 0.77
CA PHE A 239 -33.59 9.95 -0.29
C PHE A 239 -34.17 9.93 -1.70
N PHE A 240 -35.44 9.54 -1.84
CA PHE A 240 -36.19 9.55 -3.10
C PHE A 240 -37.35 10.55 -3.08
N ALA A 241 -37.43 11.43 -2.08
CA ALA A 241 -38.50 12.42 -1.96
C ALA A 241 -38.61 13.37 -3.16
N ASP A 242 -37.49 13.67 -3.82
CA ASP A 242 -37.44 14.54 -5.00
C ASP A 242 -37.77 13.80 -6.32
N GLU A 243 -37.89 12.46 -6.28
CA GLU A 243 -38.19 11.65 -7.46
C GLU A 243 -39.71 11.53 -7.62
N LYS A 244 -40.20 11.66 -8.86
CA LYS A 244 -41.62 11.44 -9.17
C LYS A 244 -41.89 9.95 -9.32
N LEU A 245 -42.06 9.26 -8.19
CA LEU A 245 -42.32 7.82 -8.14
C LEU A 245 -43.80 7.53 -8.39
N THR A 246 -44.10 6.64 -9.33
CA THR A 246 -45.44 6.01 -9.42
C THR A 246 -45.58 4.94 -8.33
N PRO A 247 -46.80 4.50 -7.99
CA PRO A 247 -47.00 3.41 -7.02
C PRO A 247 -46.22 2.13 -7.36
N GLU A 248 -46.11 1.80 -8.65
CA GLU A 248 -45.37 0.63 -9.14
C GLU A 248 -43.86 0.80 -8.95
N MET A 249 -43.32 1.99 -9.22
CA MET A 249 -41.91 2.31 -9.01
C MET A 249 -41.54 2.30 -7.52
N GLU A 250 -42.44 2.77 -6.66
CA GLU A 250 -42.27 2.71 -5.22
C GLU A 250 -42.32 1.26 -4.70
N ALA A 251 -43.26 0.45 -5.19
CA ALA A 251 -43.33 -0.98 -4.88
C ALA A 251 -42.07 -1.72 -5.32
N TRP A 252 -41.54 -1.41 -6.51
CA TRP A 252 -40.29 -1.97 -6.98
C TRP A 252 -39.09 -1.56 -6.11
N LEU A 253 -39.00 -0.28 -5.72
CA LEU A 253 -37.94 0.19 -4.82
C LEU A 253 -38.01 -0.51 -3.45
N LYS A 254 -39.22 -0.73 -2.91
CA LYS A 254 -39.42 -1.49 -1.67
C LYS A 254 -38.93 -2.93 -1.79
N ASN A 255 -39.34 -3.64 -2.84
CA ASN A 255 -38.91 -5.02 -3.07
C ASN A 255 -37.39 -5.12 -3.30
N THR A 256 -36.84 -4.22 -4.11
CA THR A 256 -35.39 -4.17 -4.38
C THR A 256 -34.59 -3.83 -3.12
N ALA A 257 -35.06 -2.90 -2.29
CA ALA A 257 -34.42 -2.57 -1.02
C ALA A 257 -34.35 -3.80 -0.11
N LYS A 258 -35.46 -4.53 0.02
CA LYS A 258 -35.52 -5.79 0.74
C LYS A 258 -34.52 -6.81 0.21
N GLU A 259 -34.54 -7.10 -1.09
CA GLU A 259 -33.62 -8.07 -1.72
C GLU A 259 -32.15 -7.71 -1.51
N ARG A 260 -31.78 -6.44 -1.69
CA ARG A 260 -30.39 -5.99 -1.53
C ARG A 260 -29.95 -5.95 -0.07
N GLY A 261 -30.87 -5.64 0.84
CA GLY A 261 -30.60 -5.71 2.28
C GLY A 261 -30.49 -7.14 2.79
N ASP A 262 -31.29 -8.07 2.28
CA ASP A 262 -31.19 -9.49 2.59
C ASP A 262 -29.87 -10.09 2.07
N TRP A 263 -29.48 -9.75 0.84
CA TRP A 263 -28.16 -10.10 0.32
C TRP A 263 -27.02 -9.53 1.18
N ALA A 264 -27.10 -8.25 1.58
CA ALA A 264 -26.07 -7.63 2.42
C ALA A 264 -25.99 -8.27 3.82
N LEU A 265 -27.12 -8.78 4.36
CA LEU A 265 -27.13 -9.55 5.60
C LEU A 265 -26.33 -10.85 5.44
N ASP A 266 -26.49 -11.56 4.32
CA ASP A 266 -25.75 -12.79 4.04
C ASP A 266 -24.25 -12.53 3.92
N GLU A 267 -23.87 -11.45 3.22
CA GLU A 267 -22.47 -11.04 3.09
C GLU A 267 -21.88 -10.56 4.42
N LEU A 268 -22.65 -9.86 5.26
CA LEU A 268 -22.21 -9.47 6.61
C LEU A 268 -21.97 -10.69 7.49
N ALA A 269 -22.86 -11.69 7.42
CA ALA A 269 -22.67 -12.95 8.13
C ALA A 269 -21.40 -13.67 7.64
N ALA A 270 -21.14 -13.68 6.34
CA ALA A 270 -19.91 -14.23 5.80
C ALA A 270 -18.66 -13.45 6.26
N LEU A 271 -18.72 -12.11 6.30
CA LEU A 271 -17.64 -11.26 6.81
C LEU A 271 -17.30 -11.54 8.28
N LEU A 272 -18.32 -11.69 9.12
CA LEU A 272 -18.13 -12.03 10.54
C LEU A 272 -17.46 -13.39 10.72
N ARG A 273 -17.83 -14.39 9.91
CA ARG A 273 -17.18 -15.71 9.92
C ARG A 273 -15.75 -15.63 9.42
N TYR A 274 -15.51 -14.89 8.32
CA TYR A 274 -14.18 -14.62 7.79
C TYR A 274 -13.28 -14.01 8.86
N ALA A 275 -13.70 -12.89 9.46
CA ALA A 275 -12.92 -12.17 10.46
C ALA A 275 -12.60 -13.03 11.69
N LYS A 276 -13.56 -13.86 12.12
CA LYS A 276 -13.34 -14.84 13.19
C LYS A 276 -12.28 -15.89 12.82
N ASN A 277 -12.35 -16.43 11.60
CA ASN A 277 -11.41 -17.46 11.15
C ASN A 277 -10.01 -16.90 10.91
N SER A 278 -9.91 -15.66 10.42
CA SER A 278 -8.62 -14.99 10.18
C SER A 278 -8.11 -14.18 11.37
N CYS A 279 -8.74 -14.31 12.54
CA CYS A 279 -8.37 -13.60 13.78
C CYS A 279 -8.29 -12.07 13.62
N GLN A 280 -9.11 -11.48 12.75
CA GLN A 280 -9.16 -10.04 12.51
C GLN A 280 -10.40 -9.41 13.16
N ASN A 281 -10.31 -8.12 13.50
CA ASN A 281 -11.48 -7.38 13.95
C ASN A 281 -12.36 -7.01 12.73
N PRO A 282 -13.62 -7.48 12.63
CA PRO A 282 -14.46 -7.22 11.47
C PRO A 282 -14.70 -5.72 11.20
N VAL A 283 -14.68 -4.88 12.25
CA VAL A 283 -14.93 -3.43 12.13
C VAL A 283 -13.81 -2.72 11.38
N ASP A 284 -12.58 -3.19 11.54
CA ASP A 284 -11.36 -2.57 11.01
C ASP A 284 -11.07 -2.98 9.56
N LEU A 285 -11.77 -3.99 9.04
CA LEU A 285 -11.53 -4.50 7.69
C LEU A 285 -11.93 -3.46 6.62
N PRO A 286 -10.97 -2.94 5.83
CA PRO A 286 -11.30 -2.05 4.74
C PRO A 286 -12.00 -2.80 3.61
N GLY A 287 -12.87 -2.10 2.90
CA GLY A 287 -13.54 -2.66 1.74
C GLY A 287 -14.14 -1.64 0.80
N SER A 288 -14.71 -2.17 -0.28
CA SER A 288 -15.37 -1.38 -1.31
C SER A 288 -16.63 -0.68 -0.81
N ILE A 289 -17.20 0.16 -1.66
CA ILE A 289 -18.50 0.81 -1.41
C ILE A 289 -19.68 -0.18 -1.25
N TYR A 290 -19.47 -1.47 -1.56
CA TYR A 290 -20.44 -2.54 -1.37
C TYR A 290 -19.93 -3.68 -0.49
N GLY A 291 -18.78 -3.51 0.19
CA GLY A 291 -18.28 -4.47 1.17
C GLY A 291 -17.41 -5.60 0.62
N ALA A 292 -16.85 -5.44 -0.59
CA ALA A 292 -15.81 -6.35 -1.09
C ALA A 292 -14.50 -6.11 -0.33
N ILE A 293 -13.76 -7.18 -0.01
CA ILE A 293 -12.60 -7.15 0.91
C ILE A 293 -11.32 -7.69 0.26
N GLY A 294 -10.19 -7.29 0.84
CA GLY A 294 -8.87 -7.80 0.47
C GLY A 294 -8.35 -7.33 -0.89
N ILE A 295 -7.17 -7.80 -1.24
CA ILE A 295 -6.43 -7.46 -2.47
C ILE A 295 -7.20 -7.92 -3.72
N ALA A 296 -7.93 -9.04 -3.61
CA ALA A 296 -8.77 -9.60 -4.67
C ALA A 296 -10.20 -9.02 -4.71
N GLN A 297 -10.58 -8.13 -3.79
CA GLN A 297 -11.95 -7.57 -3.71
C GLN A 297 -13.06 -8.63 -3.79
N PHE A 298 -12.91 -9.71 -3.01
CA PHE A 298 -13.97 -10.70 -2.91
C PHE A 298 -15.13 -10.14 -2.10
N MET A 299 -16.36 -10.44 -2.52
CA MET A 299 -17.47 -10.43 -1.59
C MET A 299 -17.19 -11.48 -0.50
N PRO A 300 -17.46 -11.21 0.80
CA PRO A 300 -17.08 -12.11 1.88
C PRO A 300 -17.60 -13.55 1.71
N SER A 301 -18.77 -13.74 1.12
CA SER A 301 -19.32 -15.08 0.84
C SER A 301 -18.49 -15.89 -0.16
N ASN A 302 -17.69 -15.24 -1.02
CA ASN A 302 -16.78 -15.92 -1.95
C ASN A 302 -15.58 -16.53 -1.24
N VAL A 303 -15.18 -16.04 -0.06
CA VAL A 303 -14.03 -16.60 0.66
C VAL A 303 -14.28 -18.05 1.07
N ALA A 304 -15.49 -18.37 1.53
CA ALA A 304 -15.83 -19.74 1.93
C ALA A 304 -15.89 -20.72 0.74
N LYS A 305 -16.04 -20.21 -0.48
CA LYS A 305 -16.17 -21.02 -1.71
C LYS A 305 -14.84 -21.16 -2.43
N HIS A 306 -14.13 -20.04 -2.57
CA HIS A 306 -13.00 -19.86 -3.47
C HIS A 306 -11.73 -19.40 -2.74
N GLY A 307 -11.80 -19.17 -1.43
CA GLY A 307 -10.64 -18.79 -0.62
C GLY A 307 -9.62 -19.92 -0.60
N ALA A 308 -8.37 -19.59 -0.89
CA ALA A 308 -7.26 -20.52 -0.89
C ALA A 308 -6.10 -19.95 -0.08
N ASP A 309 -5.68 -20.74 0.92
CA ASP A 309 -4.46 -20.55 1.69
C ASP A 309 -3.26 -20.78 0.75
N GLY A 310 -2.53 -19.69 0.51
CA GLY A 310 -1.43 -19.58 -0.44
C GLY A 310 -0.05 -19.68 0.21
N ASP A 311 0.09 -19.26 1.47
CA ASP A 311 1.35 -19.34 2.22
C ASP A 311 1.47 -20.60 3.10
N GLY A 312 0.37 -21.33 3.31
CA GLY A 312 0.30 -22.59 4.01
C GLY A 312 0.19 -22.47 5.53
N ASP A 313 -0.21 -21.31 6.05
CA ASP A 313 -0.34 -21.08 7.50
C ASP A 313 -1.63 -21.67 8.13
N GLY A 314 -2.54 -22.19 7.30
CA GLY A 314 -3.80 -22.80 7.68
C GLY A 314 -4.97 -21.81 7.80
N VAL A 315 -4.77 -20.53 7.46
CA VAL A 315 -5.75 -19.46 7.48
C VAL A 315 -5.92 -18.93 6.05
N VAL A 316 -7.11 -18.40 5.72
CA VAL A 316 -7.30 -17.63 4.48
C VAL A 316 -7.50 -16.17 4.84
N ASN A 317 -6.48 -15.36 4.60
CA ASN A 317 -6.47 -13.92 4.80
C ASN A 317 -6.28 -13.17 3.46
N LEU A 318 -7.37 -12.65 2.88
CA LEU A 318 -7.32 -11.92 1.61
C LEU A 318 -6.59 -10.56 1.65
N PHE A 319 -6.15 -10.12 2.83
CA PHE A 319 -5.26 -8.97 2.98
C PHE A 319 -3.79 -9.33 2.80
N ASP A 320 -3.46 -10.61 2.87
CA ASP A 320 -2.14 -11.14 2.55
C ASP A 320 -2.06 -11.43 1.04
N PRO A 321 -1.00 -10.95 0.35
CA PRO A 321 -0.84 -11.13 -1.09
C PRO A 321 -0.92 -12.59 -1.56
N GLU A 322 -0.30 -13.51 -0.83
CA GLU A 322 -0.15 -14.93 -1.15
C GLU A 322 -1.52 -15.60 -1.27
N ASP A 323 -2.38 -15.38 -0.27
CA ASP A 323 -3.75 -15.87 -0.23
C ASP A 323 -4.67 -15.18 -1.23
N ALA A 324 -4.51 -13.88 -1.42
CA ALA A 324 -5.31 -13.16 -2.41
C ALA A 324 -5.02 -13.63 -3.84
N ILE A 325 -3.75 -13.89 -4.17
CA ILE A 325 -3.32 -14.44 -5.45
C ILE A 325 -3.91 -15.85 -5.64
N HIS A 326 -3.75 -16.72 -4.65
CA HIS A 326 -4.26 -18.09 -4.72
C HIS A 326 -5.78 -18.14 -4.77
N SER A 327 -6.48 -17.28 -4.02
CA SER A 327 -7.94 -17.21 -4.01
C SER A 327 -8.48 -16.70 -5.36
N ALA A 328 -7.85 -15.69 -5.95
CA ALA A 328 -8.23 -15.22 -7.29
C ALA A 328 -7.99 -16.30 -8.36
N GLY A 329 -6.89 -17.06 -8.25
CA GLY A 329 -6.64 -18.24 -9.07
C GLY A 329 -7.69 -19.34 -8.89
N SER A 330 -8.00 -19.71 -7.65
CA SER A 330 -9.03 -20.72 -7.32
C SER A 330 -10.40 -20.33 -7.88
N TYR A 331 -10.77 -19.05 -7.76
CA TYR A 331 -12.01 -18.53 -8.34
C TYR A 331 -12.07 -18.79 -9.85
N LEU A 332 -11.05 -18.36 -10.61
CA LEU A 332 -11.07 -18.57 -12.06
C LEU A 332 -11.07 -20.05 -12.43
N HIS A 333 -10.33 -20.88 -11.69
CA HIS A 333 -10.28 -22.32 -11.90
C HIS A 333 -11.65 -22.98 -11.75
N GLU A 334 -12.37 -22.68 -10.68
CA GLU A 334 -13.70 -23.22 -10.42
C GLU A 334 -14.74 -22.79 -11.46
N TYR A 335 -14.56 -21.61 -12.06
CA TYR A 335 -15.38 -21.13 -13.17
C TYR A 335 -14.97 -21.69 -14.55
N GLY A 336 -14.00 -22.61 -14.59
CA GLY A 336 -13.62 -23.37 -15.80
C GLY A 336 -12.31 -22.92 -16.44
N TRP A 337 -11.56 -22.01 -15.83
CA TRP A 337 -10.22 -21.69 -16.29
C TRP A 337 -9.29 -22.90 -16.06
N SER A 338 -8.85 -23.52 -17.14
CA SER A 338 -7.75 -24.48 -17.12
C SER A 338 -6.81 -24.15 -18.27
N GLY A 339 -5.51 -24.40 -18.10
CA GLY A 339 -4.45 -24.02 -19.04
C GLY A 339 -4.60 -24.55 -20.48
N SER A 340 -5.64 -25.32 -20.78
CA SER A 340 -6.03 -25.78 -22.12
C SER A 340 -7.46 -25.38 -22.56
N ALA A 341 -8.24 -24.67 -21.73
CA ALA A 341 -9.64 -24.31 -22.02
C ALA A 341 -9.86 -22.80 -22.21
N ALA A 342 -8.84 -21.97 -21.96
CA ALA A 342 -8.85 -20.53 -22.22
C ALA A 342 -7.88 -20.18 -23.36
N ASP A 343 -7.89 -21.01 -24.41
CA ASP A 343 -6.98 -20.91 -25.56
C ASP A 343 -7.35 -19.74 -26.48
N THR A 344 -8.60 -19.28 -26.43
CA THR A 344 -9.04 -18.11 -27.19
C THR A 344 -9.22 -16.87 -26.31
N LEU A 345 -8.93 -15.70 -26.89
CA LEU A 345 -9.23 -14.40 -26.28
C LEU A 345 -10.71 -14.25 -25.88
N GLN A 346 -11.61 -14.93 -26.61
CA GLN A 346 -13.05 -14.90 -26.33
C GLN A 346 -13.39 -15.65 -25.05
N GLU A 347 -12.85 -16.85 -24.85
CA GLU A 347 -13.04 -17.65 -23.63
C GLU A 347 -12.45 -16.94 -22.41
N ARG A 348 -11.23 -16.40 -22.53
CA ARG A 348 -10.61 -15.58 -21.45
C ARG A 348 -11.52 -14.44 -21.03
N ARG A 349 -12.12 -13.75 -22.00
CA ARG A 349 -13.05 -12.64 -21.76
C ARG A 349 -14.33 -13.09 -21.07
N GLU A 350 -14.90 -14.21 -21.48
CA GLU A 350 -16.11 -14.78 -20.88
C GLU A 350 -15.88 -15.20 -19.43
N LEU A 351 -14.76 -15.86 -19.14
CA LEU A 351 -14.37 -16.24 -17.79
C LEU A 351 -14.12 -15.02 -16.90
N LEU A 352 -13.37 -14.02 -17.36
CA LEU A 352 -13.15 -12.79 -16.61
C LEU A 352 -14.43 -11.98 -16.39
N TYR A 353 -15.42 -12.10 -17.28
CA TYR A 353 -16.72 -11.46 -17.11
C TYR A 353 -17.51 -12.04 -15.92
N THR A 354 -17.24 -13.28 -15.52
CA THR A 354 -17.81 -13.87 -14.30
C THR A 354 -17.30 -13.20 -13.03
N TYR A 355 -16.06 -12.70 -13.06
CA TYR A 355 -15.45 -11.94 -11.96
C TYR A 355 -16.09 -10.56 -11.83
N ASN A 356 -16.22 -9.85 -12.97
CA ASN A 356 -16.91 -8.57 -13.03
C ASN A 356 -17.59 -8.39 -14.40
N HIS A 357 -18.91 -8.18 -14.37
CA HIS A 357 -19.77 -8.11 -15.55
C HIS A 357 -19.64 -6.76 -16.30
N SER A 358 -18.42 -6.40 -16.67
CA SER A 358 -18.04 -5.19 -17.39
C SER A 358 -16.99 -5.51 -18.46
N GLN A 359 -17.33 -5.31 -19.74
CA GLN A 359 -16.37 -5.54 -20.83
C GLN A 359 -15.12 -4.67 -20.72
N THR A 360 -15.28 -3.42 -20.26
CA THR A 360 -14.16 -2.49 -20.05
C THR A 360 -13.25 -2.97 -18.93
N TYR A 361 -13.80 -3.53 -17.85
CA TYR A 361 -13.01 -4.16 -16.80
C TYR A 361 -12.19 -5.32 -17.37
N VAL A 362 -12.86 -6.25 -18.05
CA VAL A 362 -12.23 -7.44 -18.65
C VAL A 362 -11.08 -7.05 -19.59
N ASN A 363 -11.32 -6.09 -20.50
CA ASN A 363 -10.28 -5.60 -21.39
C ASN A 363 -9.13 -4.90 -20.64
N THR A 364 -9.42 -4.23 -19.53
CA THR A 364 -8.38 -3.57 -18.72
C THR A 364 -7.51 -4.62 -18.04
N VAL A 365 -8.10 -5.66 -17.46
CA VAL A 365 -7.36 -6.80 -16.87
C VAL A 365 -6.45 -7.44 -17.91
N LEU A 366 -6.97 -7.76 -19.09
CA LEU A 366 -6.18 -8.35 -20.18
C LEU A 366 -5.08 -7.41 -20.68
N ALA A 367 -5.36 -6.12 -20.84
CA ALA A 367 -4.34 -5.14 -21.24
C ALA A 367 -3.22 -4.99 -20.20
N VAL A 368 -3.53 -5.11 -18.90
CA VAL A 368 -2.51 -5.15 -17.84
C VAL A 368 -1.74 -6.46 -17.91
N ALA A 369 -2.42 -7.60 -18.05
CA ALA A 369 -1.80 -8.92 -18.18
C ALA A 369 -0.80 -8.96 -19.35
N ASP A 370 -1.18 -8.49 -20.54
CA ASP A 370 -0.30 -8.40 -21.71
C ASP A 370 0.99 -7.60 -21.40
N LYS A 371 0.88 -6.55 -20.56
CA LYS A 371 2.02 -5.70 -20.16
C LYS A 371 2.91 -6.34 -19.10
N LEU A 372 2.40 -7.31 -18.34
CA LEU A 372 3.17 -8.15 -17.43
C LEU A 372 3.86 -9.28 -18.20
N GLU A 373 3.16 -9.93 -19.13
CA GLU A 373 3.71 -10.97 -20.01
C GLU A 373 4.83 -10.42 -20.90
N GLU A 374 4.63 -9.26 -21.53
CA GLU A 374 5.66 -8.57 -22.33
C GLU A 374 6.94 -8.33 -21.51
N ARG A 375 6.80 -8.05 -20.21
CA ARG A 375 7.93 -7.85 -19.30
C ARG A 375 8.67 -9.17 -19.03
N ASP A 376 7.96 -10.24 -18.70
CA ASP A 376 8.58 -11.56 -18.48
C ASP A 376 9.29 -12.07 -19.74
N ARG A 377 8.76 -11.78 -20.94
CA ARG A 377 9.39 -12.14 -22.22
C ARG A 377 10.67 -11.35 -22.51
N THR A 378 10.75 -10.11 -22.03
CA THR A 378 11.85 -9.17 -22.35
C THR A 378 12.90 -9.06 -21.24
N ASP A 379 12.60 -9.55 -20.04
CA ASP A 379 13.50 -9.56 -18.89
C ASP A 379 13.23 -10.82 -18.04
N PRO A 380 13.79 -11.99 -18.44
CA PRO A 380 13.40 -13.28 -17.89
C PRO A 380 13.91 -13.56 -16.47
N ASP A 381 14.61 -12.64 -15.82
CA ASP A 381 15.13 -12.86 -14.46
C ASP A 381 14.59 -11.82 -13.47
N PRO A 382 13.71 -12.22 -12.53
CA PRO A 382 13.57 -11.48 -11.29
C PRO A 382 14.76 -11.83 -10.38
N ALA A 383 15.17 -10.88 -9.54
CA ALA A 383 16.00 -11.22 -8.38
C ALA A 383 15.34 -12.40 -7.62
N PRO A 384 16.11 -13.36 -7.11
CA PRO A 384 15.52 -14.57 -6.56
C PRO A 384 14.69 -14.29 -5.30
N ARG A 385 13.86 -15.29 -4.95
CA ARG A 385 12.80 -15.30 -3.93
C ARG A 385 13.20 -14.62 -2.62
N THR A 386 12.76 -13.41 -2.32
CA THR A 386 13.01 -12.86 -0.98
C THR A 386 12.16 -13.56 0.09
N ASN A 387 12.73 -14.49 0.86
CA ASN A 387 12.16 -14.98 2.12
C ASN A 387 11.82 -13.77 3.00
N ARG A 388 10.58 -13.60 3.44
CA ARG A 388 10.20 -12.42 4.22
C ARG A 388 10.32 -12.73 5.70
N VAL A 389 11.21 -12.02 6.40
CA VAL A 389 11.49 -12.27 7.82
C VAL A 389 11.27 -11.02 8.63
N HIS A 390 10.29 -11.03 9.53
CA HIS A 390 10.07 -9.95 10.48
C HIS A 390 11.01 -10.11 11.69
N VAL A 391 11.73 -9.06 12.03
CA VAL A 391 12.67 -9.04 13.16
C VAL A 391 12.41 -7.84 14.04
N SER A 392 12.60 -8.01 15.35
CA SER A 392 12.35 -6.98 16.36
C SER A 392 13.56 -6.67 17.23
N ASP A 393 14.67 -7.38 17.02
CA ASP A 393 15.92 -7.19 17.75
C ASP A 393 17.16 -7.44 16.85
N ALA A 394 18.31 -7.00 17.35
CA ALA A 394 19.59 -7.11 16.66
C ALA A 394 20.01 -8.56 16.35
N SER A 395 19.70 -9.51 17.23
CA SER A 395 20.11 -10.91 17.07
C SER A 395 19.28 -11.61 16.01
N ALA A 396 17.97 -11.32 15.98
CA ALA A 396 17.06 -11.75 14.94
C ALA A 396 17.44 -11.17 13.58
N LEU A 397 17.82 -9.89 13.51
CA LEU A 397 18.35 -9.28 12.28
C LEU A 397 19.54 -10.08 11.74
N ILE A 398 20.56 -10.37 12.55
CA ILE A 398 21.74 -11.12 12.09
C ILE A 398 21.39 -12.52 11.59
N ARG A 399 20.47 -13.22 12.26
CA ARG A 399 20.00 -14.55 11.83
C ARG A 399 19.18 -14.52 10.55
N ALA A 400 18.46 -13.43 10.31
CA ALA A 400 17.61 -13.28 9.14
C ALA A 400 18.39 -12.93 7.86
N ILE A 401 19.71 -12.73 7.91
CA ILE A 401 20.49 -12.42 6.71
C ILE A 401 20.87 -13.71 5.98
N GLU A 402 20.17 -13.97 4.87
CA GLU A 402 20.41 -15.06 3.92
C GLU A 402 20.12 -14.60 2.49
N PRO A 403 20.69 -15.23 1.44
CA PRO A 403 20.37 -14.88 0.06
C PRO A 403 18.88 -14.86 -0.16
N ASP A 404 18.46 -13.91 -0.97
CA ASP A 404 17.08 -13.76 -1.37
C ASP A 404 16.22 -13.67 -0.11
N THR A 405 16.42 -12.62 0.69
CA THR A 405 15.66 -12.41 1.93
C THR A 405 15.29 -10.94 2.12
N ARG A 406 14.03 -10.68 2.45
CA ARG A 406 13.50 -9.37 2.82
C ARG A 406 13.26 -9.32 4.32
N VAL A 407 14.19 -8.70 5.01
CA VAL A 407 14.14 -8.49 6.46
C VAL A 407 13.34 -7.24 6.77
N ILE A 408 12.25 -7.39 7.51
CA ILE A 408 11.36 -6.32 7.95
C ILE A 408 11.66 -5.99 9.42
N LEU A 409 12.24 -4.82 9.67
CA LEU A 409 12.65 -4.35 11.00
C LEU A 409 11.48 -3.67 11.72
N ALA A 410 11.07 -4.19 12.87
CA ALA A 410 10.15 -3.47 13.75
C ALA A 410 10.82 -2.19 14.29
N PRO A 411 10.04 -1.13 14.61
CA PRO A 411 10.57 0.10 15.20
C PRO A 411 11.40 -0.18 16.45
N GLY A 412 12.61 0.37 16.52
CA GLY A 412 13.50 0.06 17.62
C GLY A 412 14.94 0.50 17.39
N THR A 413 15.78 0.20 18.39
CA THR A 413 17.23 0.42 18.33
C THR A 413 17.94 -0.92 18.28
N TYR A 414 18.75 -1.13 17.25
CA TYR A 414 19.48 -2.35 16.93
C TYR A 414 20.96 -2.11 17.23
N ASP A 415 21.42 -2.59 18.38
CA ASP A 415 22.84 -2.58 18.76
C ASP A 415 23.52 -3.87 18.27
N LEU A 416 24.07 -3.83 17.05
CA LEU A 416 24.77 -4.97 16.47
C LEU A 416 26.08 -5.27 17.22
N ILE A 417 26.73 -4.27 17.79
CA ILE A 417 28.05 -4.42 18.44
C ILE A 417 27.94 -5.30 19.69
N GLY A 418 26.83 -5.19 20.42
CA GLY A 418 26.53 -6.04 21.57
C GLY A 418 26.50 -7.54 21.27
N LEU A 419 26.42 -7.92 19.99
CA LEU A 419 26.38 -9.31 19.54
C LEU A 419 27.73 -9.87 19.12
N ALA A 420 28.80 -9.06 19.12
CA ALA A 420 30.12 -9.45 18.66
C ALA A 420 30.58 -10.79 19.27
N GLY A 421 30.85 -11.77 18.40
CA GLY A 421 31.36 -13.10 18.79
C GLY A 421 30.32 -14.11 19.28
N SER A 422 29.03 -13.76 19.31
CA SER A 422 27.97 -14.64 19.82
C SER A 422 27.06 -15.25 18.74
N THR A 423 27.04 -14.68 17.54
CA THR A 423 26.04 -15.02 16.51
C THR A 423 26.65 -14.91 15.10
N SER A 424 27.36 -15.94 14.63
CA SER A 424 27.80 -16.03 13.22
C SER A 424 26.82 -16.88 12.43
N THR A 425 26.60 -16.56 11.16
CA THR A 425 25.80 -17.35 10.21
C THR A 425 26.66 -17.71 8.99
N ASN A 426 26.07 -18.41 8.01
CA ASN A 426 26.75 -18.70 6.74
C ASN A 426 27.07 -17.44 5.92
N TYR A 427 26.39 -16.32 6.21
CA TYR A 427 26.47 -15.08 5.44
C TYR A 427 26.86 -13.88 6.29
N VAL A 428 27.01 -14.06 7.60
CA VAL A 428 27.44 -13.03 8.54
C VAL A 428 28.59 -13.54 9.37
N ARG A 429 29.72 -12.86 9.24
CA ARG A 429 30.92 -13.10 10.02
C ARG A 429 31.31 -11.86 10.80
N TRP A 430 32.01 -12.03 11.93
CA TRP A 430 32.46 -10.92 12.75
C TRP A 430 33.92 -10.63 12.48
N GLU A 431 34.23 -9.39 12.12
CA GLU A 431 35.61 -8.96 11.92
C GLU A 431 35.96 -7.71 12.70
N LYS A 432 37.23 -7.60 13.08
CA LYS A 432 37.76 -6.39 13.66
C LYS A 432 37.93 -5.35 12.56
N ARG A 433 37.22 -4.23 12.66
CA ARG A 433 37.40 -3.04 11.82
C ARG A 433 37.61 -1.86 12.76
N GLY A 434 38.75 -1.18 12.64
CA GLY A 434 39.16 -0.17 13.61
C GLY A 434 39.22 -0.74 15.04
N ALA A 435 38.51 -0.10 15.97
CA ALA A 435 38.46 -0.48 17.38
C ALA A 435 37.33 -1.46 17.75
N ALA A 436 36.40 -1.77 16.84
CA ALA A 436 35.22 -2.59 17.12
C ALA A 436 35.20 -3.90 16.30
N MET A 437 34.50 -4.90 16.85
CA MET A 437 34.06 -6.06 16.09
C MET A 437 32.74 -5.72 15.39
N VAL A 438 32.72 -5.85 14.08
CA VAL A 438 31.59 -5.44 13.23
C VAL A 438 31.07 -6.62 12.42
N PRO A 439 29.76 -6.66 12.12
CA PRO A 439 29.21 -7.67 11.23
C PRO A 439 29.61 -7.38 9.79
N VAL A 440 30.17 -8.39 9.14
CA VAL A 440 30.47 -8.43 7.71
C VAL A 440 29.48 -9.38 7.05
N LEU A 441 28.60 -8.83 6.22
CA LEU A 441 27.71 -9.58 5.36
C LEU A 441 28.45 -9.90 4.08
N HIS A 442 28.52 -11.18 3.73
CA HIS A 442 29.35 -11.61 2.61
C HIS A 442 28.65 -12.62 1.70
N ASP A 443 29.04 -12.61 0.42
CA ASP A 443 28.64 -13.60 -0.60
C ASP A 443 27.12 -13.79 -0.71
N ILE A 444 26.39 -12.69 -0.61
CA ILE A 444 24.93 -12.69 -0.51
C ILE A 444 24.29 -11.95 -1.69
N SER A 445 23.17 -12.47 -2.19
CA SER A 445 22.43 -11.91 -3.32
C SER A 445 20.99 -11.65 -2.91
N GLY A 446 20.36 -10.61 -3.46
CA GLY A 446 18.91 -10.42 -3.36
C GLY A 446 18.37 -10.07 -1.97
N VAL A 447 19.13 -9.36 -1.14
CA VAL A 447 18.70 -9.02 0.23
C VAL A 447 18.12 -7.62 0.32
N THR A 448 16.99 -7.50 1.00
CA THR A 448 16.39 -6.21 1.38
C THR A 448 16.27 -6.09 2.89
N ILE A 449 16.79 -5.02 3.48
CA ILE A 449 16.57 -4.66 4.88
C ILE A 449 15.67 -3.43 4.91
N GLN A 450 14.49 -3.53 5.49
CA GLN A 450 13.48 -2.46 5.45
C GLN A 450 12.84 -2.22 6.81
N ALA A 451 12.67 -0.96 7.21
CA ALA A 451 11.88 -0.61 8.39
C ALA A 451 10.36 -0.79 8.16
N GLN A 452 9.68 -1.38 9.14
CA GLN A 452 8.22 -1.39 9.28
C GLN A 452 7.83 -0.10 10.00
N GLU A 453 7.34 0.90 9.25
CA GLU A 453 6.77 2.18 9.72
C GLU A 453 7.22 2.66 11.13
N GLY A 454 8.17 3.59 11.21
CA GLY A 454 8.66 4.13 12.48
C GLY A 454 10.14 4.52 12.42
N ARG A 455 10.74 4.89 13.56
CA ARG A 455 12.19 5.18 13.62
C ARG A 455 12.96 3.92 13.96
N VAL A 456 13.54 3.26 12.97
CA VAL A 456 14.54 2.19 13.17
C VAL A 456 15.94 2.79 13.22
N ARG A 457 16.70 2.44 14.25
CA ARG A 457 18.07 2.93 14.46
C ARG A 457 19.05 1.76 14.55
N ILE A 458 20.09 1.74 13.73
CA ILE A 458 21.24 0.85 13.88
C ILE A 458 22.35 1.64 14.57
N LEU A 459 22.83 1.14 15.71
CA LEU A 459 23.90 1.80 16.45
C LEU A 459 25.26 1.53 15.82
N THR A 460 26.02 2.60 15.64
CA THR A 460 27.33 2.59 15.03
C THR A 460 28.43 2.68 16.10
N PRO A 461 29.49 1.85 16.01
CA PRO A 461 30.60 1.91 16.94
C PRO A 461 31.47 3.14 16.69
N GLU A 462 32.23 3.55 17.70
CA GLU A 462 33.21 4.63 17.56
C GLU A 462 34.41 4.14 16.72
N GLY A 463 34.76 4.89 15.67
CA GLY A 463 35.89 4.59 14.78
C GLY A 463 35.75 3.31 13.93
N ALA A 464 34.54 2.81 13.71
CA ALA A 464 34.27 1.59 12.95
C ALA A 464 32.86 1.61 12.32
N PRO A 465 32.61 0.91 11.20
CA PRO A 465 31.31 0.94 10.52
C PRO A 465 30.27 0.12 11.30
N ALA A 466 28.99 0.48 11.22
CA ALA A 466 27.92 -0.38 11.76
C ALA A 466 27.76 -1.67 10.97
N LEU A 467 27.96 -1.60 9.66
CA LEU A 467 27.72 -2.72 8.75
C LEU A 467 28.75 -2.71 7.62
N VAL A 468 29.31 -3.88 7.32
CA VAL A 468 30.19 -4.10 6.17
C VAL A 468 29.51 -5.09 5.23
N LEU A 469 29.52 -4.79 3.93
CA LEU A 469 28.99 -5.62 2.86
C LEU A 469 30.15 -6.00 1.92
N GLU A 470 30.38 -7.28 1.68
CA GLU A 470 31.47 -7.79 0.82
C GLU A 470 30.90 -8.77 -0.22
N ASN A 471 31.24 -8.60 -1.50
CA ASN A 471 30.76 -9.47 -2.58
C ASN A 471 29.23 -9.63 -2.62
N VAL A 472 28.49 -8.53 -2.42
CA VAL A 472 27.02 -8.54 -2.38
C VAL A 472 26.40 -8.21 -3.74
N ARG A 473 25.27 -8.83 -4.06
CA ARG A 473 24.53 -8.60 -5.31
C ARG A 473 23.09 -8.21 -4.97
N ASP A 474 22.56 -7.20 -5.65
CA ASP A 474 21.15 -6.79 -5.50
C ASP A 474 20.73 -6.56 -4.02
N MET A 475 21.49 -5.72 -3.31
CA MET A 475 21.24 -5.36 -1.91
C MET A 475 20.42 -4.07 -1.81
N GLU A 476 19.39 -4.04 -0.97
CA GLU A 476 18.61 -2.85 -0.68
C GLU A 476 18.52 -2.57 0.83
N ILE A 477 18.68 -1.31 1.24
CA ILE A 477 18.42 -0.86 2.61
C ILE A 477 17.45 0.32 2.57
N ARG A 478 16.32 0.19 3.27
CA ARG A 478 15.18 1.10 3.20
C ARG A 478 14.78 1.62 4.58
N ASP A 479 14.71 2.94 4.71
CA ASP A 479 14.15 3.64 5.86
C ASP A 479 14.86 3.37 7.21
N VAL A 480 16.18 3.16 7.18
CA VAL A 480 17.01 2.88 8.36
C VAL A 480 17.87 4.09 8.74
N ALA A 481 17.94 4.41 10.03
CA ALA A 481 18.86 5.42 10.56
C ALA A 481 20.11 4.79 11.19
N PHE A 482 21.30 5.13 10.71
CA PHE A 482 22.59 4.79 11.31
C PHE A 482 23.03 5.92 12.25
N MET A 483 23.17 5.60 13.54
CA MET A 483 23.41 6.58 14.60
C MET A 483 24.56 6.15 15.52
N PRO A 484 25.40 7.08 16.01
CA PRO A 484 26.47 6.73 16.94
C PRO A 484 25.92 6.18 18.24
N ARG A 485 26.56 5.12 18.74
CA ARG A 485 26.28 4.54 20.05
C ARG A 485 26.51 5.56 21.18
N THR A 486 27.53 6.40 21.03
CA THR A 486 27.84 7.51 21.95
C THR A 486 27.56 8.85 21.26
N PRO A 487 26.71 9.74 21.83
CA PRO A 487 26.37 11.02 21.20
C PRO A 487 27.55 11.99 20.97
N GLN A 488 28.75 11.65 21.46
CA GLN A 488 29.94 12.50 21.51
C GLN A 488 30.91 12.34 20.33
N ALA A 489 30.63 11.48 19.34
CA ALA A 489 31.54 11.20 18.22
C ALA A 489 32.07 12.48 17.53
N CYS A 490 31.20 13.44 17.23
CA CYS A 490 31.61 14.73 16.67
C CYS A 490 32.43 15.62 17.62
N SER A 491 32.28 15.49 18.94
CA SER A 491 33.01 16.30 19.92
C SER A 491 34.46 15.83 20.15
N LEU A 492 34.73 14.53 19.97
CA LEU A 492 36.10 13.99 20.03
C LEU A 492 36.90 14.33 18.76
N ALA A 493 36.33 14.16 17.56
CA ALA A 493 37.01 14.48 16.30
C ALA A 493 37.48 15.95 16.22
N ALA A 494 36.64 16.89 16.67
CA ALA A 494 36.96 18.32 16.73
C ALA A 494 38.09 18.66 17.74
N SER A 495 38.32 17.80 18.74
CA SER A 495 39.41 17.99 19.71
C SER A 495 40.76 17.47 19.20
N VAL A 496 40.76 16.46 18.33
CA VAL A 496 41.97 15.89 17.71
C VAL A 496 42.57 16.81 16.65
N GLU A 497 41.74 17.49 15.84
CA GLU A 497 42.19 18.47 14.83
C GLU A 497 42.96 19.66 15.45
N LYS A 498 42.54 20.12 16.64
CA LYS A 498 43.24 21.21 17.35
C LYS A 498 44.66 20.85 17.79
N THR A 499 44.95 19.56 17.99
CA THR A 499 46.28 19.08 18.39
C THR A 499 47.19 18.73 17.21
N GLN A 500 46.65 18.41 16.03
CA GLN A 500 47.44 18.00 14.86
C GLN A 500 48.05 19.17 14.07
N ASN A 501 47.51 20.38 14.20
CA ASN A 501 48.08 21.61 13.59
C ASN A 501 49.45 22.05 14.17
N LYS A 502 50.13 21.21 14.96
CA LYS A 502 51.48 21.49 15.50
C LYS A 502 52.57 20.48 15.15
N LYS A 503 52.28 19.38 14.44
CA LYS A 503 53.34 18.45 14.00
C LYS A 503 53.10 17.97 12.56
N ALA A 504 53.95 18.45 11.68
CA ALA A 504 54.02 18.08 10.28
C ALA A 504 54.21 16.56 10.08
N GLY A 505 53.53 16.00 9.07
CA GLY A 505 54.01 14.85 8.31
C GLY A 505 53.75 13.44 8.85
N VAL A 506 52.70 13.20 9.63
CA VAL A 506 52.33 11.82 10.03
C VAL A 506 51.15 11.33 9.18
N HIS A 507 51.42 10.42 8.25
CA HIS A 507 50.40 9.60 7.60
C HIS A 507 49.67 8.78 8.68
N LEU A 508 48.37 8.99 8.85
CA LEU A 508 47.55 8.18 9.75
C LEU A 508 47.54 6.71 9.27
N PRO A 509 47.69 5.73 10.18
CA PRO A 509 47.50 4.33 9.82
C PRO A 509 46.05 4.07 9.40
N LEU A 510 45.86 3.14 8.46
CA LEU A 510 44.58 2.69 7.86
C LEU A 510 43.48 2.31 8.87
N THR A 511 43.82 2.14 10.14
CA THR A 511 42.88 1.86 11.23
C THR A 511 42.03 3.06 11.66
N ALA A 512 42.31 4.28 11.16
CA ALA A 512 41.50 5.48 11.36
C ALA A 512 40.62 5.86 10.14
N GLN A 513 40.47 4.97 9.15
CA GLN A 513 39.78 5.25 7.87
C GLN A 513 38.33 4.76 7.78
N TYR A 514 37.74 4.26 8.87
CA TYR A 514 36.37 3.72 8.84
C TYR A 514 35.40 4.66 9.52
N GLY A 515 34.55 5.32 8.74
CA GLY A 515 33.44 6.10 9.28
C GLY A 515 32.30 5.20 9.78
N PRO A 516 31.40 5.72 10.63
CA PRO A 516 30.52 4.87 11.43
C PRO A 516 29.32 4.26 10.69
N GLY A 517 29.01 4.63 9.44
CA GLY A 517 27.80 4.19 8.76
C GLY A 517 27.91 2.81 8.13
N LEU A 518 28.19 2.79 6.83
CA LEU A 518 28.09 1.61 5.97
C LEU A 518 29.30 1.53 5.04
N VAL A 519 29.89 0.34 4.92
CA VAL A 519 30.95 0.06 3.94
C VAL A 519 30.49 -1.07 3.03
N ALA A 520 30.57 -0.89 1.72
CA ALA A 520 30.30 -1.92 0.74
C ALA A 520 31.51 -2.08 -0.21
N VAL A 521 31.92 -3.33 -0.43
CA VAL A 521 33.08 -3.70 -1.25
C VAL A 521 32.69 -4.80 -2.23
N ASP A 522 33.16 -4.70 -3.48
CA ASP A 522 32.97 -5.70 -4.55
C ASP A 522 31.49 -6.03 -4.81
N CYS A 523 30.63 -5.01 -4.89
CA CYS A 523 29.19 -5.20 -5.02
C CYS A 523 28.66 -5.04 -6.46
N ARG A 524 27.62 -5.79 -6.85
CA ARG A 524 27.01 -5.63 -8.19
C ARG A 524 26.01 -4.47 -8.22
N ARG A 525 25.07 -4.47 -7.28
CA ARG A 525 24.01 -3.46 -7.19
C ARG A 525 23.67 -3.21 -5.73
N ILE A 526 23.63 -1.94 -5.35
CA ILE A 526 23.22 -1.51 -4.01
C ILE A 526 22.27 -0.30 -4.10
N VAL A 527 21.18 -0.36 -3.34
CA VAL A 527 20.19 0.71 -3.25
C VAL A 527 20.00 1.13 -1.81
N LEU A 528 20.19 2.41 -1.52
CA LEU A 528 19.78 3.02 -0.25
C LEU A 528 18.61 3.98 -0.51
N GLU A 529 17.50 3.76 0.19
CA GLU A 529 16.30 4.57 0.09
C GLU A 529 15.83 5.01 1.48
N GLY A 530 15.53 6.31 1.66
CA GLY A 530 15.00 6.82 2.93
C GLY A 530 15.97 6.74 4.13
N CYS A 531 17.24 6.43 3.90
CA CYS A 531 18.21 6.18 4.97
C CYS A 531 18.72 7.47 5.61
N GLN A 532 19.01 7.43 6.92
CA GLN A 532 19.62 8.54 7.64
C GLN A 532 20.99 8.12 8.17
N PHE A 533 21.99 8.97 8.01
CA PHE A 533 23.34 8.76 8.53
C PHE A 533 23.69 9.96 9.39
N ALA A 534 23.89 9.76 10.69
CA ALA A 534 24.09 10.86 11.63
C ALA A 534 25.44 10.84 12.32
N ASN A 535 25.99 12.04 12.55
CA ASN A 535 27.24 12.28 13.28
C ASN A 535 28.40 11.42 12.77
N LEU A 536 28.52 11.29 11.44
CA LEU A 536 29.58 10.52 10.80
C LEU A 536 30.96 11.19 10.94
N GLU A 537 31.97 10.42 11.31
CA GLU A 537 33.40 10.76 11.13
C GLU A 537 33.86 10.50 9.68
N GLN A 538 35.13 10.76 9.35
CA GLN A 538 35.68 10.63 7.99
C GLN A 538 35.29 9.29 7.31
N GLY A 539 34.71 9.33 6.12
CA GLY A 539 34.35 8.14 5.33
C GLY A 539 33.11 7.41 5.86
N GLY A 540 32.10 8.14 6.36
CA GLY A 540 30.90 7.59 6.98
C GLY A 540 30.12 6.57 6.15
N VAL A 541 30.06 6.75 4.84
CA VAL A 541 29.50 5.79 3.88
C VAL A 541 30.48 5.57 2.74
N ARG A 542 30.83 4.32 2.46
CA ARG A 542 31.82 3.96 1.44
C ARG A 542 31.33 2.85 0.52
N PHE A 543 31.51 3.04 -0.78
CA PHE A 543 31.31 2.04 -1.82
C PHE A 543 32.64 1.85 -2.59
N GLU A 544 33.16 0.63 -2.64
CA GLU A 544 34.40 0.31 -3.34
C GLU A 544 34.16 -0.83 -4.32
N ALA A 545 34.52 -0.63 -5.59
CA ALA A 545 34.30 -1.62 -6.65
C ALA A 545 32.83 -2.08 -6.77
N CYS A 546 31.91 -1.15 -6.55
CA CYS A 546 30.47 -1.38 -6.65
C CYS A 546 29.96 -0.97 -8.03
N ALA A 547 29.48 -1.91 -8.85
CA ALA A 547 29.11 -1.64 -10.23
C ALA A 547 27.94 -0.64 -10.37
N ASP A 548 26.83 -0.84 -9.66
CA ASP A 548 25.68 0.08 -9.66
C ASP A 548 25.28 0.50 -8.24
N THR A 549 25.34 1.80 -7.94
CA THR A 549 24.97 2.38 -6.65
C THR A 549 23.87 3.42 -6.83
N GLU A 550 22.72 3.24 -6.17
CA GLU A 550 21.62 4.21 -6.17
C GLU A 550 21.27 4.67 -4.75
N LEU A 551 21.22 6.00 -4.56
CA LEU A 551 20.83 6.66 -3.32
C LEU A 551 19.62 7.55 -3.59
N ARG A 552 18.56 7.42 -2.79
CA ARG A 552 17.37 8.26 -2.92
C ARG A 552 16.76 8.61 -1.56
N PHE A 553 16.28 9.84 -1.38
CA PHE A 553 15.65 10.30 -0.13
C PHE A 553 16.51 10.11 1.12
N CYS A 554 17.84 10.13 0.98
CA CYS A 554 18.76 9.90 2.10
C CYS A 554 19.16 11.22 2.78
N HIS A 555 19.41 11.19 4.09
CA HIS A 555 19.97 12.33 4.83
C HIS A 555 21.30 11.96 5.45
N PHE A 556 22.35 12.67 5.05
CA PHE A 556 23.70 12.52 5.57
C PHE A 556 24.06 13.69 6.47
N SER A 557 24.51 13.40 7.68
CA SER A 557 25.05 14.40 8.60
C SER A 557 26.34 13.93 9.27
N GLY A 558 27.35 14.81 9.32
CA GLY A 558 28.69 14.44 9.78
C GLY A 558 29.60 15.62 10.12
N CYS A 559 30.79 15.29 10.61
CA CYS A 559 31.75 16.25 11.19
C CYS A 559 33.18 16.09 10.64
N GLY A 560 33.38 15.27 9.59
CA GLY A 560 34.71 14.92 9.03
C GLY A 560 34.91 15.27 7.55
N GLN A 561 36.13 15.06 7.04
CA GLN A 561 36.62 15.46 5.70
C GLN A 561 35.91 14.84 4.49
N SER A 562 35.23 13.69 4.61
CA SER A 562 34.43 13.03 3.56
C SER A 562 33.22 12.35 4.17
N VAL A 563 31.99 12.64 3.73
CA VAL A 563 30.78 11.98 4.27
C VAL A 563 30.42 10.73 3.46
N LEU A 564 30.56 10.81 2.14
CA LEU A 564 30.33 9.71 1.21
C LEU A 564 31.50 9.54 0.24
N LEU A 565 31.97 8.31 0.10
CA LEU A 565 33.02 7.91 -0.84
C LEU A 565 32.48 6.81 -1.77
N ALA A 566 32.65 6.97 -3.08
CA ALA A 566 32.49 5.87 -4.04
C ALA A 566 33.73 5.77 -4.93
N ASP A 567 34.22 4.55 -5.14
CA ASP A 567 35.39 4.27 -5.98
C ASP A 567 35.12 3.10 -6.92
N ARG A 568 35.65 3.18 -8.15
CA ARG A 568 35.59 2.13 -9.20
C ARG A 568 34.16 1.63 -9.47
N CYS A 569 33.27 2.54 -9.88
CA CYS A 569 31.87 2.21 -10.16
C CYS A 569 31.49 2.34 -11.65
N GLU A 570 30.54 1.53 -12.13
CA GLU A 570 30.01 1.70 -13.50
C GLU A 570 28.92 2.76 -13.52
N ARG A 571 28.01 2.73 -12.54
CA ARG A 571 26.94 3.70 -12.33
C ARG A 571 26.87 4.12 -10.87
N PHE A 572 26.78 5.43 -10.65
CA PHE A 572 26.48 6.03 -9.37
C PHE A 572 25.38 7.08 -9.53
N SER A 573 24.29 6.93 -8.80
CA SER A 573 23.17 7.86 -8.82
C SER A 573 22.80 8.29 -7.40
N VAL A 574 22.66 9.59 -7.18
CA VAL A 574 22.09 10.14 -5.95
C VAL A 574 21.02 11.17 -6.29
N ARG A 575 19.83 11.01 -5.70
CA ARG A 575 18.71 11.93 -5.88
C ARG A 575 17.97 12.25 -4.61
N ASP A 576 17.30 13.40 -4.58
CA ASP A 576 16.37 13.81 -3.53
C ASP A 576 16.96 13.69 -2.10
N SER A 577 18.27 13.90 -1.96
CA SER A 577 19.03 13.61 -0.75
C SER A 577 19.65 14.86 -0.13
N PHE A 578 19.82 14.87 1.18
CA PHE A 578 20.32 16.02 1.95
C PHE A 578 21.68 15.73 2.58
N PHE A 579 22.58 16.70 2.54
CA PHE A 579 23.91 16.64 3.14
C PHE A 579 24.11 17.84 4.08
N THR A 580 24.29 17.56 5.37
CA THR A 580 24.51 18.55 6.43
C THR A 580 25.81 18.25 7.20
N ALA A 581 26.94 18.89 6.91
CA ALA A 581 28.18 18.60 7.63
C ALA A 581 29.04 19.83 7.97
N ASN A 582 29.54 19.88 9.21
CA ASN A 582 30.34 21.01 9.71
C ASN A 582 31.54 20.52 10.55
N PRO A 583 32.80 20.88 10.22
CA PRO A 583 33.33 21.48 8.98
C PRO A 583 33.92 20.38 8.07
N ALA A 584 33.11 19.78 7.21
CA ALA A 584 33.62 18.78 6.26
C ALA A 584 34.34 19.44 5.08
N GLY A 585 35.53 18.93 4.71
CA GLY A 585 36.28 19.37 3.53
C GLY A 585 35.66 18.91 2.20
N LYS A 586 35.21 17.66 2.08
CA LYS A 586 34.59 17.06 0.87
C LYS A 586 33.31 16.35 1.32
N LEU A 587 32.18 16.46 0.61
CA LEU A 587 30.94 15.78 1.02
C LEU A 587 30.76 14.47 0.25
N LEU A 588 30.91 14.54 -1.07
CA LEU A 588 30.94 13.39 -1.96
C LEU A 588 32.29 13.33 -2.67
N ARG A 589 32.97 12.20 -2.55
CA ARG A 589 34.20 11.89 -3.30
C ARG A 589 33.93 10.67 -4.17
N LEU A 590 34.01 10.86 -5.48
CA LEU A 590 33.74 9.86 -6.50
C LEU A 590 35.00 9.66 -7.34
N GLU A 591 35.55 8.46 -7.34
CA GLU A 591 36.79 8.12 -8.04
C GLU A 591 36.54 6.98 -9.03
N GLN A 592 37.06 7.10 -10.25
CA GLN A 592 37.00 6.06 -11.28
C GLN A 592 35.59 5.54 -11.57
N CYS A 593 34.59 6.42 -11.48
CA CYS A 593 33.20 6.13 -11.78
C CYS A 593 32.85 6.53 -13.22
N LYS A 594 32.12 5.70 -13.97
CA LYS A 594 31.81 5.95 -15.39
C LYS A 594 30.54 6.79 -15.63
N ASP A 595 29.37 6.36 -15.13
CA ASP A 595 28.10 7.09 -15.22
C ASP A 595 27.74 7.66 -13.84
N VAL A 596 27.84 8.97 -13.67
CA VAL A 596 27.55 9.66 -12.40
C VAL A 596 26.35 10.57 -12.61
N ARG A 597 25.30 10.39 -11.79
CA ARG A 597 24.08 11.19 -11.81
C ARG A 597 23.79 11.78 -10.44
N ILE A 598 23.67 13.10 -10.38
CA ILE A 598 23.32 13.82 -9.16
C ILE A 598 22.16 14.76 -9.49
N ALA A 599 21.02 14.57 -8.80
CA ALA A 599 19.81 15.34 -9.07
C ALA A 599 19.09 15.71 -7.76
N TRP A 600 18.47 16.89 -7.68
CA TRP A 600 17.57 17.27 -6.57
C TRP A 600 18.18 17.12 -5.15
N CYS A 601 19.48 17.34 -4.99
CA CYS A 601 20.16 17.20 -3.71
C CYS A 601 20.33 18.55 -2.98
N GLY A 602 20.16 18.55 -1.65
CA GLY A 602 20.35 19.73 -0.80
C GLY A 602 21.64 19.67 -0.01
N PHE A 603 22.39 20.77 0.03
CA PHE A 603 23.64 20.89 0.81
C PHE A 603 23.53 22.05 1.79
N LEU A 604 23.51 21.74 3.09
CA LEU A 604 23.16 22.69 4.14
C LEU A 604 24.24 22.78 5.23
N ASP A 605 24.48 23.99 5.76
CA ASP A 605 25.34 24.26 6.92
C ASP A 605 26.82 23.80 6.76
N ASN A 606 27.34 23.81 5.52
CA ASN A 606 28.72 23.41 5.19
C ASN A 606 29.67 24.61 5.09
N ALA A 607 30.90 24.48 5.60
CA ALA A 607 31.93 25.51 5.47
C ALA A 607 32.66 25.41 4.11
N LEU A 608 32.56 26.44 3.27
CA LEU A 608 33.39 26.57 2.07
C LEU A 608 34.75 27.19 2.46
N THR A 609 35.81 26.39 2.53
CA THR A 609 37.16 26.88 2.83
C THR A 609 37.92 27.18 1.53
N ASN A 610 38.72 28.25 1.52
CA ASN A 610 39.48 28.74 0.37
C ASN A 610 40.97 28.32 0.38
N GLY A 611 41.31 27.25 1.09
CA GLY A 611 42.58 26.53 0.91
C GLY A 611 43.87 27.37 0.93
N MET A 612 44.00 28.33 1.85
CA MET A 612 45.26 29.07 2.05
C MET A 612 46.19 28.43 3.10
N ASP A 613 46.33 27.11 3.10
CA ASP A 613 47.48 26.44 3.74
C ASP A 613 47.92 25.26 2.86
N ASP A 614 49.24 25.19 2.65
CA ASP A 614 49.90 24.65 1.45
C ASP A 614 50.07 23.12 1.40
N ASP A 615 49.00 22.36 1.11
CA ASP A 615 49.17 21.12 0.32
C ASP A 615 47.90 20.65 -0.43
N VAL A 616 47.77 21.20 -1.64
CA VAL A 616 47.16 20.73 -2.89
C VAL A 616 46.02 19.68 -2.84
N THR A 617 44.76 20.14 -2.90
CA THR A 617 43.82 19.86 -4.02
C THR A 617 42.51 20.62 -3.80
N ASN A 618 42.21 21.54 -4.72
CA ASN A 618 41.04 22.43 -4.72
C ASN A 618 39.71 21.74 -4.33
N THR A 619 39.03 22.32 -3.34
CA THR A 619 37.85 21.75 -2.71
C THR A 619 36.60 21.83 -3.59
N ALA A 620 36.06 20.67 -3.95
CA ALA A 620 34.74 20.54 -4.56
C ALA A 620 33.82 19.76 -3.60
N ILE A 621 32.57 20.20 -3.49
CA ILE A 621 31.52 19.52 -2.70
C ILE A 621 31.31 18.10 -3.20
N VAL A 622 31.31 17.98 -4.53
CA VAL A 622 31.37 16.74 -5.27
C VAL A 622 32.69 16.75 -6.02
N SER A 623 33.59 15.85 -5.66
CA SER A 623 34.82 15.62 -6.42
C SER A 623 34.61 14.39 -7.30
N ILE A 624 34.78 14.53 -8.62
CA ILE A 624 34.72 13.44 -9.58
C ILE A 624 36.08 13.35 -10.28
N ALA A 625 36.75 12.21 -10.15
CA ALA A 625 38.01 11.92 -10.84
C ALA A 625 37.83 10.73 -11.80
N GLY A 626 37.82 10.97 -13.11
CA GLY A 626 37.58 9.93 -14.13
C GLY A 626 37.33 10.49 -15.54
N GLU A 627 37.12 9.60 -16.53
CA GLU A 627 36.74 9.97 -17.91
C GLU A 627 35.35 10.61 -17.95
N SER A 628 35.20 11.76 -18.63
CA SER A 628 34.06 12.67 -18.51
C SER A 628 32.87 12.40 -19.45
N GLU A 629 32.95 11.38 -20.31
CA GLU A 629 31.88 11.05 -21.25
C GLU A 629 30.76 10.26 -20.53
N GLY A 630 29.78 10.96 -19.97
CA GLY A 630 28.56 10.33 -19.43
C GLY A 630 28.04 10.84 -18.10
N HIS A 631 28.74 11.77 -17.43
CA HIS A 631 28.24 12.35 -16.18
C HIS A 631 27.13 13.38 -16.42
N ALA A 632 26.07 13.32 -15.61
CA ALA A 632 24.96 14.27 -15.62
C ALA A 632 24.80 14.94 -14.24
N LEU A 633 24.80 16.27 -14.24
CA LEU A 633 24.45 17.09 -13.08
C LEU A 633 23.20 17.90 -13.42
N GLU A 634 22.08 17.66 -12.75
CA GLU A 634 20.81 18.36 -13.00
C GLU A 634 20.69 19.65 -12.13
N SER A 635 19.96 20.66 -12.62
CA SER A 635 19.99 22.06 -12.19
C SER A 635 19.45 22.39 -10.78
N SER A 636 19.09 21.40 -9.98
CA SER A 636 18.30 21.56 -8.75
C SER A 636 19.10 21.37 -7.44
N VAL A 637 20.42 21.55 -7.48
CA VAL A 637 21.28 21.51 -6.29
C VAL A 637 21.12 22.80 -5.47
N VAL A 638 20.50 22.72 -4.30
CA VAL A 638 20.21 23.89 -3.44
C VAL A 638 21.25 24.03 -2.32
N TRP A 639 21.79 25.24 -2.18
CA TRP A 639 22.79 25.62 -1.17
C TRP A 639 22.19 26.53 -0.10
N GLY A 640 22.40 26.23 1.18
CA GLY A 640 21.92 27.07 2.28
C GLY A 640 22.80 27.02 3.51
N ASN A 641 22.96 28.15 4.21
CA ASN A 641 23.57 28.22 5.53
C ASN A 641 22.55 28.86 6.49
N ARG A 642 22.34 28.30 7.69
CA ARG A 642 21.48 28.91 8.73
C ARG A 642 21.95 30.30 9.15
N ALA A 643 23.21 30.66 8.91
CA ALA A 643 23.76 31.97 9.22
C ALA A 643 23.55 33.01 8.09
N GLY A 644 22.29 33.38 7.82
CA GLY A 644 21.85 34.72 7.39
C GLY A 644 22.62 35.56 6.35
N ARG A 645 23.48 35.00 5.50
CA ARG A 645 24.23 35.77 4.48
C ARG A 645 24.28 35.02 3.14
N PHE A 646 23.15 35.02 2.44
CA PHE A 646 23.04 34.49 1.07
C PHE A 646 23.75 35.40 0.03
N CYS A 647 24.01 36.67 0.36
CA CYS A 647 24.47 37.66 -0.62
C CYS A 647 26.01 37.80 -0.75
N ASP A 648 26.80 37.40 0.25
CA ASP A 648 28.24 37.70 0.26
C ASP A 648 29.12 36.66 -0.47
N GLN A 649 28.56 35.52 -0.88
CA GLN A 649 29.30 34.43 -1.54
C GLN A 649 28.96 34.20 -3.02
N LEU A 650 28.17 35.09 -3.64
CA LEU A 650 27.90 35.04 -5.09
C LEU A 650 29.18 35.14 -5.95
N ASN A 651 30.25 35.77 -5.43
CA ASN A 651 31.56 35.79 -6.11
C ASN A 651 32.30 34.44 -6.10
N ALA A 652 31.98 33.52 -5.17
CA ALA A 652 32.52 32.16 -5.18
C ALA A 652 31.76 31.25 -6.17
N LEU A 653 30.45 31.48 -6.35
CA LEU A 653 29.62 30.80 -7.35
C LEU A 653 30.09 31.08 -8.80
N SER A 654 30.63 32.28 -9.09
CA SER A 654 31.18 32.58 -10.42
C SER A 654 32.46 31.77 -10.74
N ARG A 655 33.25 31.40 -9.74
CA ARG A 655 34.40 30.49 -9.90
C ARG A 655 33.95 29.03 -10.06
N PHE A 656 32.82 28.65 -9.48
CA PHE A 656 32.18 27.33 -9.64
C PHE A 656 31.78 27.04 -11.10
N ALA A 657 31.34 28.07 -11.84
CA ALA A 657 31.09 27.97 -13.28
C ALA A 657 32.35 27.61 -14.10
N THR A 658 33.56 27.75 -13.54
CA THR A 658 34.82 27.48 -14.24
C THR A 658 35.20 25.99 -14.25
N VAL A 659 34.79 25.21 -13.25
CA VAL A 659 34.96 23.74 -13.25
C VAL A 659 33.92 23.09 -14.17
N ILE A 660 32.71 23.64 -14.22
CA ILE A 660 31.64 23.20 -15.10
C ILE A 660 31.88 23.57 -16.58
N LYS A 661 32.64 24.64 -16.86
CA LYS A 661 32.97 25.06 -18.24
C LYS A 661 33.85 24.08 -19.02
N LYS A 662 34.46 23.08 -18.37
CA LYS A 662 35.26 22.05 -19.08
C LYS A 662 34.46 20.84 -19.55
N ASN A 663 33.22 20.65 -19.10
CA ASN A 663 32.35 19.56 -19.52
C ASN A 663 30.96 20.10 -19.92
N SER A 664 30.85 20.47 -21.20
CA SER A 664 29.65 20.48 -22.05
C SER A 664 28.29 20.75 -21.40
N PHE A 665 27.93 22.03 -21.21
CA PHE A 665 26.53 22.43 -21.03
C PHE A 665 25.82 22.51 -22.38
N LYS A 666 24.96 21.53 -22.70
CA LYS A 666 23.80 21.70 -23.58
C LYS A 666 22.54 21.44 -22.76
N HIS A 667 21.68 22.46 -22.74
CA HIS A 667 20.31 22.53 -22.22
C HIS A 667 20.10 23.16 -20.83
N GLY A 668 19.64 24.42 -20.89
CA GLY A 668 18.43 24.89 -20.21
C GLY A 668 18.52 25.16 -18.71
N LEU A 669 18.72 26.43 -18.34
CA LEU A 669 18.40 26.95 -17.02
C LEU A 669 16.88 26.94 -16.82
N GLY A 670 16.42 26.24 -15.78
CA GLY A 670 15.09 26.34 -15.18
C GLY A 670 15.24 26.48 -13.68
#